data_AF-A0A8I3Q7L2-F1
#
_entry.id   AF-A0A8I3Q7L2-F1
#
_cell.length_a   1.000
_cell.length_b   1.000
_cell.length_c   1.000
_cell.angle_alpha   90.00
_cell.angle_beta   90.00
_cell.angle_gamma   90.00
#
_symmetry.space_group_name_H-M   'P 1'
#
loop_
_entity.id
_entity.type
_entity.pdbx_description
1 polymer ?
#
loop_
_entity_poly.entity_id
_entity_poly.type
_entity_poly.pdbx_seq_one_letter_code
_entity_poly.pdbx_strand_id
1 'polypeptide(L)'
;MSEETRQSKLAAAKKKLREYQQKNSPGVGAKKKRKIKNGSSPETTTSNDCHSPEDAPKDRAAPAAPTVDDTVSPGGVPSPCASLPRVTSMTSNQNHDAENGPILIDDSKCLSSTESLRQLSQQLNGLVSESSSYINGEGLASSANIKDLESRYQELSLALDSSNLTNKQLSSKIEELKQQNQETLDQLEKEKKEFEQKLAKEQGSLREQLQVHIQTIGILVSEKTELQTALVHTQQAARQKAGESEDLASRLQSSRQRVSELERTLSAVSTQQKQVDRHNKDLTKERDTLKLELYKNNKNNEDLKQQNSELEEKLQVMVREKAAMQLGMEELQKKLEMSELLLQQFSSQSKSPDSSQELHQALEERTQLEAHVGELRDLLKQLQLERDQYAETLKEENAIWQQKMQQMSEQMHRLREEKEHSMSQVQELEANLAELKNQIVVPPAQEPPARPLEEEQQRLHAETEQLQKELESLAEQVQAQVKDNEGLSRLNREQEQRLLELERAAECWGEQAEERKQILESMQSDRTTISRALSQNRELKEQLVELQNGFVKLSNENMEITTALQSEQHVKKELAKKLGQLQEKLGELKEMVELKSQEAQNLQQQRDQYMSHLQQYMAAYQQLASDKELLHKQVLLQTQLMDRLQHEEVQGKVAAEKALQELQETQGRLESATQQNQQLQAQLSLMAMPGEGDGLDSEEKEEEAAQPKLSMPENLESREAVVAFFNSALASAEEEQARLRGQLKKQKLRCQRLAHLVAPGQQVQEEAAAPSGDSVPGETHQALQVAMDKLQGRFLELMQEKVELKERVEELEHCCIQLSGETDTIGEYIALYQNQRAVLKERHREKEEYISRLAQDKENMKMKLLELQKLVLCLVSERNERQGKLLAAAQDPAAEPATAPPAQELGAANGQGDLREVSLADNDNVAPPQGEALPGHSAPENPTAQQIMQLLQEMQNPQPYLGLSKNPCVPFFYRADDNDEVKILVI
;
A
#
# COMPACT_ATOMS: atom_id res chain seq x y z
N MET A 1 -12.76 -30.63 -5.68
CA MET A 1 -13.49 -30.01 -6.82
C MET A 1 -13.13 -30.77 -8.09
N SER A 2 -14.09 -31.25 -8.87
CA SER A 2 -13.83 -32.08 -10.08
C SER A 2 -13.09 -31.29 -11.17
N GLU A 3 -12.30 -31.98 -11.97
CA GLU A 3 -11.62 -31.39 -13.13
C GLU A 3 -12.62 -30.89 -14.20
N GLU A 4 -13.79 -31.53 -14.32
CA GLU A 4 -14.91 -31.04 -15.12
C GLU A 4 -15.32 -29.61 -14.71
N THR A 5 -15.30 -29.30 -13.42
CA THR A 5 -15.64 -27.95 -12.91
C THR A 5 -14.62 -26.91 -13.38
N ARG A 6 -13.36 -27.30 -13.58
CA ARG A 6 -12.30 -26.46 -14.16
C ARG A 6 -12.46 -26.32 -15.67
N GLN A 7 -12.73 -27.41 -16.40
CA GLN A 7 -12.96 -27.36 -17.85
C GLN A 7 -14.21 -26.54 -18.22
N SER A 8 -15.31 -26.71 -17.49
CA SER A 8 -16.56 -25.96 -17.67
C SER A 8 -16.36 -24.44 -17.47
N LYS A 9 -15.68 -24.04 -16.38
CA LYS A 9 -15.31 -22.62 -16.15
C LYS A 9 -14.41 -22.06 -17.27
N LEU A 10 -13.47 -22.85 -17.78
CA LEU A 10 -12.56 -22.45 -18.86
C LEU A 10 -13.28 -22.33 -20.21
N ALA A 11 -14.28 -23.19 -20.49
CA ALA A 11 -15.17 -23.06 -21.64
C ALA A 11 -16.06 -21.80 -21.55
N ALA A 12 -16.63 -21.50 -20.37
CA ALA A 12 -17.41 -20.29 -20.13
C ALA A 12 -16.57 -19.01 -20.32
N ALA A 13 -15.32 -19.00 -19.84
CA ALA A 13 -14.37 -17.90 -20.05
C ALA A 13 -14.05 -17.70 -21.55
N LYS A 14 -13.78 -18.80 -22.29
CA LYS A 14 -13.57 -18.76 -23.75
C LYS A 14 -14.79 -18.23 -24.51
N LYS A 15 -16.02 -18.53 -24.05
CA LYS A 15 -17.25 -17.97 -24.66
C LYS A 15 -17.33 -16.45 -24.46
N LYS A 16 -17.18 -15.97 -23.21
CA LYS A 16 -17.20 -14.52 -22.90
C LYS A 16 -16.10 -13.75 -23.65
N LEU A 17 -14.91 -14.34 -23.83
CA LEU A 17 -13.82 -13.73 -24.59
C LEU A 17 -14.17 -13.54 -26.08
N ARG A 18 -14.85 -14.52 -26.71
CA ARG A 18 -15.34 -14.37 -28.09
C ARG A 18 -16.42 -13.30 -28.20
N GLU A 19 -17.38 -13.29 -27.27
CA GLU A 19 -18.45 -12.28 -27.22
C GLU A 19 -17.88 -10.85 -27.06
N TYR A 20 -16.79 -10.69 -26.30
CA TYR A 20 -16.08 -9.41 -26.16
C TYR A 20 -15.34 -8.99 -27.44
N GLN A 21 -14.60 -9.92 -28.07
CA GLN A 21 -13.89 -9.66 -29.34
C GLN A 21 -14.86 -9.31 -30.49
N GLN A 22 -16.01 -9.98 -30.54
CA GLN A 22 -17.03 -9.76 -31.57
C GLN A 22 -17.76 -8.42 -31.41
N LYS A 23 -17.85 -7.86 -30.19
CA LYS A 23 -18.38 -6.50 -29.94
C LYS A 23 -17.37 -5.39 -30.23
N ASN A 24 -16.07 -5.66 -30.10
CA ASN A 24 -15.01 -4.65 -30.20
C ASN A 24 -14.21 -4.70 -31.53
N SER A 25 -14.85 -5.12 -32.62
CA SER A 25 -14.23 -5.18 -33.96
C SER A 25 -14.72 -4.02 -34.86
N PRO A 26 -13.89 -2.99 -35.16
CA PRO A 26 -14.29 -1.88 -36.02
C PRO A 26 -14.44 -2.31 -37.49
N GLY A 27 -15.44 -1.74 -38.19
CA GLY A 27 -15.69 -2.00 -39.61
C GLY A 27 -14.58 -1.49 -40.55
N VAL A 28 -14.38 -2.19 -41.66
CA VAL A 28 -13.31 -1.91 -42.63
C VAL A 28 -13.56 -0.62 -43.42
N GLY A 29 -12.67 0.37 -43.27
CA GLY A 29 -12.57 1.57 -44.12
C GLY A 29 -11.25 1.59 -44.89
N ALA A 30 -11.27 1.92 -46.20
CA ALA A 30 -10.17 1.60 -47.11
C ALA A 30 -9.40 2.80 -47.71
N LYS A 31 -8.06 2.65 -47.77
CA LYS A 31 -7.11 3.28 -48.73
C LYS A 31 -7.03 4.82 -48.78
N LYS A 32 -5.83 5.35 -48.45
CA LYS A 32 -5.02 6.13 -49.42
C LYS A 32 -3.53 6.12 -49.06
N LYS A 33 -2.67 6.23 -50.08
CA LYS A 33 -1.19 6.25 -49.98
C LYS A 33 -0.66 7.66 -50.21
N ARG A 34 0.40 8.05 -49.49
CA ARG A 34 1.62 8.77 -49.94
C ARG A 34 2.37 9.31 -48.69
N LYS A 35 3.67 9.58 -48.66
CA LYS A 35 4.92 9.01 -49.24
C LYS A 35 5.99 10.11 -49.06
N ILE A 36 6.84 9.94 -48.05
CA ILE A 36 8.29 10.27 -48.00
C ILE A 36 8.80 11.51 -48.76
N LYS A 37 9.47 12.42 -48.03
CA LYS A 37 10.75 13.00 -48.48
C LYS A 37 11.66 13.33 -47.28
N ASN A 38 12.96 13.05 -47.40
CA ASN A 38 14.01 13.32 -46.41
C ASN A 38 15.01 14.39 -46.92
N GLY A 39 15.83 14.93 -46.01
CA GLY A 39 17.00 15.78 -46.29
C GLY A 39 16.76 17.28 -46.04
N SER A 40 17.66 18.06 -45.44
CA SER A 40 19.04 17.77 -44.99
C SER A 40 19.41 18.53 -43.70
N SER A 41 20.39 18.00 -42.96
CA SER A 41 21.13 18.57 -41.81
C SER A 41 22.32 19.44 -42.27
N PRO A 42 23.17 20.04 -41.38
CA PRO A 42 23.20 20.07 -39.89
C PRO A 42 23.06 21.53 -39.32
N GLU A 43 23.61 22.10 -38.22
CA GLU A 43 24.71 21.83 -37.25
C GLU A 43 24.47 22.42 -35.80
N THR A 44 25.24 21.88 -34.83
CA THR A 44 25.80 22.39 -33.54
C THR A 44 25.10 23.36 -32.54
N THR A 45 25.19 22.95 -31.25
CA THR A 45 25.49 23.71 -29.99
C THR A 45 24.48 24.68 -29.31
N THR A 46 23.90 24.19 -28.20
CA THR A 46 23.87 24.76 -26.82
C THR A 46 23.90 26.28 -26.54
N SER A 47 22.89 26.79 -25.81
CA SER A 47 23.04 27.63 -24.59
C SER A 47 21.68 27.88 -23.89
N ASN A 48 21.71 28.28 -22.62
CA ASN A 48 20.65 29.08 -21.95
C ASN A 48 20.65 30.53 -22.54
N ASP A 49 19.67 31.42 -22.34
CA ASP A 49 19.25 31.97 -21.05
C ASP A 49 17.90 32.73 -21.06
N CYS A 50 17.52 33.29 -19.90
CA CYS A 50 16.27 34.05 -19.68
C CYS A 50 16.30 35.48 -20.22
N HIS A 51 15.13 36.13 -20.38
CA HIS A 51 14.78 37.43 -19.75
C HIS A 51 13.35 37.91 -20.11
N SER A 52 12.77 38.74 -19.24
CA SER A 52 11.49 39.47 -19.41
C SER A 52 11.74 40.92 -19.89
N PRO A 53 10.68 41.72 -20.08
CA PRO A 53 10.74 43.11 -19.59
C PRO A 53 9.45 43.61 -18.90
N GLU A 54 9.60 44.68 -18.11
CA GLU A 54 8.53 45.51 -17.51
C GLU A 54 8.14 46.67 -18.48
N ASP A 55 7.35 47.72 -18.19
CA ASP A 55 7.46 48.75 -17.13
C ASP A 55 6.15 49.57 -16.95
N ALA A 56 6.08 50.44 -15.93
CA ALA A 56 4.89 51.20 -15.45
C ALA A 56 4.80 52.67 -15.95
N PRO A 57 3.79 53.48 -15.53
CA PRO A 57 4.04 54.40 -14.40
C PRO A 57 2.83 54.91 -13.53
N LYS A 58 3.19 55.50 -12.37
CA LYS A 58 2.71 56.70 -11.59
C LYS A 58 1.57 57.61 -12.09
N ASP A 59 0.91 58.51 -11.31
CA ASP A 59 1.03 58.96 -9.89
C ASP A 59 -0.30 59.56 -9.32
N ARG A 60 -0.29 60.24 -8.15
CA ARG A 60 -1.47 60.83 -7.44
C ARG A 60 -1.42 62.38 -7.25
N ALA A 61 -2.58 62.99 -6.93
CA ALA A 61 -2.83 64.34 -6.34
C ALA A 61 -3.38 65.49 -7.25
N ALA A 62 -3.91 66.53 -6.60
CA ALA A 62 -4.74 67.66 -7.12
C ALA A 62 -4.08 69.04 -6.73
N PRO A 63 -4.65 70.28 -6.88
CA PRO A 63 -6.04 70.69 -7.20
C PRO A 63 -6.20 71.97 -8.08
N ALA A 64 -7.39 72.60 -8.00
CA ALA A 64 -7.76 73.99 -8.37
C ALA A 64 -8.18 74.30 -9.84
N ALA A 65 -9.02 75.34 -9.98
CA ALA A 65 -9.60 75.89 -11.22
C ALA A 65 -9.14 77.36 -11.43
N PRO A 66 -9.47 78.03 -12.57
CA PRO A 66 -10.70 78.86 -12.54
C PRO A 66 -11.40 79.13 -13.92
N THR A 67 -12.66 79.62 -13.84
CA THR A 67 -13.37 80.70 -14.62
C THR A 67 -13.06 81.05 -16.10
N VAL A 68 -13.95 81.63 -16.93
CA VAL A 68 -15.43 81.93 -16.95
C VAL A 68 -15.78 82.37 -18.39
N ASP A 69 -17.00 82.09 -18.85
CA ASP A 69 -17.91 83.00 -19.58
C ASP A 69 -19.22 82.20 -19.83
N ASP A 70 -20.34 82.46 -19.15
CA ASP A 70 -21.29 83.59 -19.23
C ASP A 70 -22.18 83.56 -20.51
N THR A 71 -23.52 83.67 -20.47
CA THR A 71 -24.52 83.79 -19.37
C THR A 71 -25.68 82.78 -19.64
N VAL A 72 -26.79 82.64 -18.89
CA VAL A 72 -27.49 83.49 -17.90
C VAL A 72 -28.32 82.65 -16.90
N SER A 73 -29.03 83.31 -15.97
CA SER A 73 -29.92 82.77 -14.91
C SER A 73 -31.37 83.31 -15.09
N PRO A 74 -32.36 83.13 -14.18
CA PRO A 74 -32.38 82.47 -12.87
C PRO A 74 -33.51 81.41 -12.70
N GLY A 75 -33.67 80.88 -11.48
CA GLY A 75 -34.72 79.90 -11.13
C GLY A 75 -35.99 80.49 -10.48
N GLY A 76 -36.96 79.62 -10.18
CA GLY A 76 -38.19 79.96 -9.45
C GLY A 76 -39.19 78.79 -9.34
N VAL A 77 -39.59 78.47 -8.10
CA VAL A 77 -40.69 77.56 -7.72
C VAL A 77 -41.89 78.47 -7.38
N PRO A 78 -43.18 78.20 -7.74
CA PRO A 78 -43.88 76.92 -7.53
C PRO A 78 -44.88 76.47 -8.64
N SER A 79 -45.68 75.45 -8.31
CA SER A 79 -46.87 74.94 -9.01
C SER A 79 -47.89 76.04 -9.39
N PRO A 80 -48.74 75.85 -10.44
CA PRO A 80 -49.90 74.96 -10.31
C PRO A 80 -50.27 74.16 -11.58
N CYS A 81 -51.24 73.24 -11.45
CA CYS A 81 -51.89 72.57 -12.58
C CYS A 81 -53.16 73.33 -13.03
N ALA A 82 -53.29 73.63 -14.33
CA ALA A 82 -54.58 73.95 -14.96
C ALA A 82 -54.56 73.71 -16.49
N SER A 83 -55.58 73.00 -16.98
CA SER A 83 -56.27 73.16 -18.28
C SER A 83 -55.50 73.22 -19.63
N LEU A 84 -55.62 72.13 -20.40
CA LEU A 84 -56.14 72.05 -21.80
C LEU A 84 -55.59 72.98 -22.92
N PRO A 85 -55.37 72.45 -24.15
CA PRO A 85 -56.46 72.53 -25.14
C PRO A 85 -56.58 71.41 -26.22
N ARG A 86 -57.82 70.98 -26.45
CA ARG A 86 -58.55 70.91 -27.76
C ARG A 86 -57.91 70.27 -29.01
N VAL A 87 -58.57 69.22 -29.52
CA VAL A 87 -58.76 68.94 -30.97
C VAL A 87 -60.24 68.61 -31.24
N THR A 88 -60.78 68.98 -32.40
CA THR A 88 -62.21 68.92 -32.79
C THR A 88 -62.34 68.70 -34.31
N SER A 89 -63.32 67.98 -34.89
CA SER A 89 -64.51 67.26 -34.37
C SER A 89 -64.94 66.17 -35.40
N MET A 90 -66.12 65.53 -35.36
CA MET A 90 -67.36 66.01 -36.04
C MET A 90 -68.53 65.00 -35.91
N THR A 91 -69.78 65.52 -35.87
CA THR A 91 -71.06 64.93 -36.41
C THR A 91 -71.53 63.52 -36.01
N SER A 92 -72.83 63.22 -35.84
CA SER A 92 -74.05 64.06 -35.76
C SER A 92 -75.24 63.21 -35.27
N ASN A 93 -76.09 63.74 -34.38
CA ASN A 93 -77.52 63.96 -34.64
C ASN A 93 -78.25 64.50 -33.40
N GLN A 94 -79.35 65.20 -33.65
CA GLN A 94 -80.20 65.82 -32.63
C GLN A 94 -81.23 64.82 -32.09
N ASN A 95 -81.58 64.96 -30.82
CA ASN A 95 -82.95 64.75 -30.33
C ASN A 95 -83.19 65.70 -29.15
N HIS A 96 -84.46 65.92 -28.83
CA HIS A 96 -84.95 67.05 -28.04
C HIS A 96 -85.15 66.75 -26.54
N ASP A 97 -85.43 67.85 -25.82
CA ASP A 97 -86.22 67.96 -24.58
C ASP A 97 -85.59 67.59 -23.21
N ALA A 98 -85.25 68.69 -22.52
CA ALA A 98 -85.81 69.07 -21.22
C ALA A 98 -85.57 68.17 -19.99
N GLU A 99 -84.61 68.59 -19.17
CA GLU A 99 -84.81 68.53 -17.72
C GLU A 99 -85.98 69.45 -17.34
N ASN A 100 -87.11 68.87 -16.93
CA ASN A 100 -88.16 69.56 -16.19
C ASN A 100 -88.39 68.76 -14.90
N GLY A 101 -88.12 69.38 -13.75
CA GLY A 101 -87.81 68.64 -12.51
C GLY A 101 -88.98 67.84 -11.93
N PRO A 102 -88.75 66.62 -11.38
CA PRO A 102 -89.78 65.85 -10.69
C PRO A 102 -90.12 66.48 -9.33
N ILE A 103 -91.17 67.32 -9.35
CA ILE A 103 -92.32 67.30 -8.44
C ILE A 103 -92.04 66.68 -7.05
N LEU A 104 -92.00 67.54 -6.03
CA LEU A 104 -92.27 67.12 -4.65
C LEU A 104 -93.78 66.90 -4.48
N ILE A 105 -94.19 65.67 -4.14
CA ILE A 105 -95.46 65.35 -3.52
C ILE A 105 -95.16 64.49 -2.30
N ASP A 106 -95.67 64.89 -1.14
CA ASP A 106 -96.12 63.91 -0.15
C ASP A 106 -97.36 64.42 0.62
N ASP A 107 -98.15 63.45 1.05
CA ASP A 107 -99.28 63.44 1.97
C ASP A 107 -100.39 64.52 1.95
N SER A 108 -101.47 64.13 1.28
CA SER A 108 -102.75 63.81 1.96
C SER A 108 -103.22 64.71 3.12
N LYS A 109 -104.07 65.71 2.84
CA LYS A 109 -105.10 66.13 3.81
C LYS A 109 -106.37 66.73 3.19
N CYS A 110 -107.49 66.09 3.53
CA CYS A 110 -108.83 66.63 3.77
C CYS A 110 -109.32 67.86 2.99
N LEU A 111 -110.34 67.63 2.16
CA LEU A 111 -111.66 68.26 2.27
C LEU A 111 -111.72 69.74 2.75
N SER A 112 -112.04 70.68 1.85
CA SER A 112 -113.29 71.47 1.96
C SER A 112 -113.52 72.43 0.79
N SER A 113 -114.77 72.52 0.34
CA SER A 113 -115.25 73.52 -0.60
C SER A 113 -115.43 74.87 0.08
N THR A 114 -114.68 75.91 -0.32
CA THR A 114 -114.86 77.28 0.20
C THR A 114 -114.98 78.36 -0.90
N GLU A 115 -114.34 78.19 -2.07
CA GLU A 115 -114.44 79.16 -3.18
C GLU A 115 -115.82 79.11 -3.88
N SER A 116 -116.32 77.92 -4.19
CA SER A 116 -117.65 77.72 -4.82
C SER A 116 -118.80 78.21 -3.94
N LEU A 117 -118.66 78.03 -2.62
CA LEU A 117 -119.58 78.58 -1.62
C LEU A 117 -119.51 80.11 -1.56
N ARG A 118 -118.35 80.72 -1.84
CA ARG A 118 -118.19 82.17 -1.92
C ARG A 118 -119.00 82.77 -3.07
N GLN A 119 -118.89 82.21 -4.27
CA GLN A 119 -119.69 82.67 -5.42
C GLN A 119 -121.19 82.44 -5.23
N LEU A 120 -121.61 81.28 -4.68
CA LEU A 120 -123.03 81.03 -4.38
C LEU A 120 -123.56 81.97 -3.28
N SER A 121 -122.77 82.30 -2.25
CA SER A 121 -123.18 83.24 -1.21
C SER A 121 -123.43 84.66 -1.73
N GLN A 122 -122.73 85.07 -2.79
CA GLN A 122 -122.94 86.37 -3.44
C GLN A 122 -124.13 86.40 -4.41
N GLN A 123 -124.59 85.24 -4.90
CA GLN A 123 -125.79 85.15 -5.75
C GLN A 123 -127.09 84.91 -4.95
N LEU A 124 -127.02 84.22 -3.80
CA LEU A 124 -128.19 83.99 -2.94
C LEU A 124 -128.69 85.26 -2.23
N ASN A 125 -127.84 86.29 -2.08
CA ASN A 125 -128.20 87.54 -1.42
C ASN A 125 -129.08 88.48 -2.29
N GLY A 126 -129.51 88.04 -3.48
CA GLY A 126 -130.32 88.81 -4.44
C GLY A 126 -131.76 88.32 -4.65
N LEU A 127 -132.19 87.24 -3.96
CA LEU A 127 -133.49 86.57 -4.22
C LEU A 127 -134.33 86.29 -2.96
N VAL A 128 -134.09 87.03 -1.86
CA VAL A 128 -134.97 87.04 -0.67
C VAL A 128 -135.48 88.46 -0.40
N SER A 129 -136.09 89.05 -1.43
CA SER A 129 -136.89 90.29 -1.32
C SER A 129 -138.37 89.97 -1.50
N GLU A 130 -138.97 89.49 -0.41
CA GLU A 130 -140.36 89.74 0.02
C GLU A 130 -141.46 89.75 -1.06
N SER A 131 -142.18 88.63 -1.18
CA SER A 131 -143.51 88.58 -1.82
C SER A 131 -144.59 88.30 -0.78
N SER A 132 -145.14 89.34 -0.15
CA SER A 132 -146.27 89.20 0.78
C SER A 132 -147.12 90.47 0.95
N SER A 133 -148.12 90.66 0.09
CA SER A 133 -149.21 91.63 0.32
C SER A 133 -150.52 91.17 -0.35
N TYR A 134 -151.36 90.47 0.44
CA TYR A 134 -152.76 90.16 0.10
C TYR A 134 -153.68 91.05 0.95
N ILE A 135 -154.66 91.72 0.32
CA ILE A 135 -155.98 92.14 0.88
C ILE A 135 -156.79 92.85 -0.25
N ASN A 136 -158.11 92.61 -0.28
CA ASN A 136 -159.25 93.18 -1.04
C ASN A 136 -158.99 94.45 -1.92
N GLY A 137 -159.60 94.66 -3.10
CA GLY A 137 -160.69 94.02 -3.88
C GLY A 137 -161.05 94.95 -5.10
N GLU A 138 -162.13 94.91 -5.89
CA GLU A 138 -163.35 94.07 -6.10
C GLU A 138 -163.93 94.37 -7.53
N GLY A 139 -165.07 93.76 -7.95
CA GLY A 139 -166.02 94.41 -8.91
C GLY A 139 -166.30 93.82 -10.33
N LEU A 140 -167.27 92.90 -10.42
CA LEU A 140 -168.28 92.71 -11.52
C LEU A 140 -167.91 92.33 -13.01
N ALA A 141 -168.23 91.07 -13.35
CA ALA A 141 -169.18 90.62 -14.42
C ALA A 141 -168.80 90.30 -15.91
N SER A 142 -169.43 89.21 -16.40
CA SER A 142 -169.74 88.80 -17.80
C SER A 142 -168.86 87.72 -18.50
N SER A 143 -169.34 87.17 -19.64
CA SER A 143 -169.11 85.76 -20.05
C SER A 143 -168.83 85.51 -21.56
N ALA A 144 -167.69 84.90 -21.89
CA ALA A 144 -167.43 84.05 -23.08
C ALA A 144 -166.09 83.30 -22.93
N ASN A 145 -166.03 81.94 -22.95
CA ASN A 145 -164.77 81.23 -22.59
C ASN A 145 -164.63 79.73 -22.99
N ILE A 146 -164.99 79.29 -24.22
CA ILE A 146 -164.96 77.83 -24.58
C ILE A 146 -163.99 77.45 -25.71
N LYS A 147 -163.88 78.21 -26.82
CA LYS A 147 -163.09 77.77 -28.00
C LYS A 147 -161.57 77.83 -27.81
N ASP A 148 -161.08 78.80 -27.04
CA ASP A 148 -159.65 79.00 -26.80
C ASP A 148 -158.94 77.85 -26.08
N LEU A 149 -159.70 76.95 -25.45
CA LEU A 149 -159.16 75.81 -24.70
C LEU A 149 -158.74 74.66 -25.63
N GLU A 150 -159.48 74.45 -26.72
CA GLU A 150 -159.32 73.29 -27.61
C GLU A 150 -158.04 73.38 -28.47
N SER A 151 -157.75 74.56 -29.03
CA SER A 151 -156.52 74.82 -29.79
C SER A 151 -155.26 74.59 -28.95
N ARG A 152 -155.27 75.02 -27.68
CA ARG A 152 -154.13 74.87 -26.76
C ARG A 152 -153.79 73.41 -26.48
N TYR A 153 -154.79 72.52 -26.38
CA TYR A 153 -154.54 71.09 -26.20
C TYR A 153 -153.87 70.46 -27.44
N GLN A 154 -154.26 70.88 -28.65
CA GLN A 154 -153.69 70.32 -29.87
C GLN A 154 -152.25 70.81 -30.13
N GLU A 155 -151.96 72.09 -29.85
CA GLU A 155 -150.60 72.63 -29.84
C GLU A 155 -149.72 71.94 -28.79
N LEU A 156 -150.25 71.72 -27.58
CA LEU A 156 -149.53 71.04 -26.49
C LEU A 156 -149.17 69.59 -26.86
N SER A 157 -150.04 68.87 -27.57
CA SER A 157 -149.74 67.51 -28.06
C SER A 157 -148.59 67.50 -29.06
N LEU A 158 -148.58 68.42 -30.05
CA LEU A 158 -147.51 68.50 -31.04
C LEU A 158 -146.18 68.95 -30.43
N ALA A 159 -146.22 69.85 -29.44
CA ALA A 159 -145.06 70.22 -28.65
C ALA A 159 -144.51 69.03 -27.83
N LEU A 160 -145.41 68.23 -27.24
CA LEU A 160 -145.05 67.02 -26.50
C LEU A 160 -144.45 65.94 -27.41
N ASP A 161 -145.00 65.70 -28.60
CA ASP A 161 -144.45 64.73 -29.55
C ASP A 161 -143.10 65.18 -30.15
N SER A 162 -142.92 66.48 -30.40
CA SER A 162 -141.62 67.07 -30.76
C SER A 162 -140.60 66.92 -29.62
N SER A 163 -141.01 67.15 -28.37
CA SER A 163 -140.19 66.91 -27.18
C SER A 163 -139.85 65.43 -27.01
N ASN A 164 -140.78 64.52 -27.27
CA ASN A 164 -140.55 63.07 -27.23
C ASN A 164 -139.57 62.61 -28.32
N LEU A 165 -139.63 63.18 -29.52
CA LEU A 165 -138.70 62.85 -30.61
C LEU A 165 -137.29 63.38 -30.31
N THR A 166 -137.16 64.63 -29.85
CA THR A 166 -135.87 65.21 -29.47
C THR A 166 -135.26 64.52 -28.25
N ASN A 167 -136.06 64.17 -27.24
CA ASN A 167 -135.59 63.34 -26.11
C ASN A 167 -135.10 61.96 -26.55
N LYS A 168 -135.73 61.32 -27.56
CA LYS A 168 -135.23 60.05 -28.13
C LYS A 168 -133.90 60.23 -28.86
N GLN A 169 -133.74 61.29 -29.65
CA GLN A 169 -132.49 61.62 -30.34
C GLN A 169 -131.35 61.97 -29.37
N LEU A 170 -131.65 62.70 -28.29
CA LEU A 170 -130.70 62.97 -27.21
C LEU A 170 -130.35 61.69 -26.47
N SER A 171 -131.33 60.81 -26.19
CA SER A 171 -131.08 59.51 -25.54
C SER A 171 -130.18 58.60 -26.39
N SER A 172 -130.42 58.49 -27.70
CA SER A 172 -129.54 57.71 -28.58
C SER A 172 -128.14 58.33 -28.68
N LYS A 173 -128.03 59.67 -28.75
CA LYS A 173 -126.73 60.36 -28.76
C LYS A 173 -125.99 60.22 -27.43
N ILE A 174 -126.69 60.18 -26.30
CA ILE A 174 -126.12 59.86 -24.98
C ILE A 174 -125.61 58.42 -24.94
N GLU A 175 -126.36 57.44 -25.45
CA GLU A 175 -125.93 56.04 -25.45
C GLU A 175 -124.76 55.78 -26.43
N GLU A 176 -124.76 56.41 -27.61
CA GLU A 176 -123.61 56.44 -28.52
C GLU A 176 -122.37 57.04 -27.83
N LEU A 177 -122.52 58.16 -27.12
CA LEU A 177 -121.41 58.80 -26.40
C LEU A 177 -120.94 57.96 -25.22
N LYS A 178 -121.81 57.26 -24.49
CA LYS A 178 -121.40 56.28 -23.47
C LYS A 178 -120.59 55.15 -24.08
N GLN A 179 -121.08 54.56 -25.18
CA GLN A 179 -120.40 53.47 -25.87
C GLN A 179 -119.01 53.90 -26.36
N GLN A 180 -118.90 55.09 -26.96
CA GLN A 180 -117.62 55.67 -27.38
C GLN A 180 -116.68 55.98 -26.20
N ASN A 181 -117.21 56.44 -25.06
CA ASN A 181 -116.42 56.62 -23.84
C ASN A 181 -115.95 55.27 -23.26
N GLN A 182 -116.78 54.22 -23.30
CA GLN A 182 -116.37 52.88 -22.85
C GLN A 182 -115.30 52.28 -23.77
N GLU A 183 -115.49 52.34 -25.09
CA GLU A 183 -114.52 51.83 -26.07
C GLU A 183 -113.16 52.56 -25.97
N THR A 184 -113.17 53.87 -25.72
CA THR A 184 -111.93 54.64 -25.51
C THR A 184 -111.30 54.40 -24.14
N LEU A 185 -112.08 54.15 -23.09
CA LEU A 185 -111.56 53.72 -21.78
C LEU A 185 -110.94 52.32 -21.87
N ASP A 186 -111.62 51.36 -22.50
CA ASP A 186 -111.14 49.98 -22.67
C ASP A 186 -109.84 49.94 -23.51
N GLN A 187 -109.78 50.74 -24.58
CA GLN A 187 -108.56 50.87 -25.40
C GLN A 187 -107.42 51.56 -24.64
N LEU A 188 -107.70 52.59 -23.84
CA LEU A 188 -106.69 53.25 -23.00
C LEU A 188 -106.17 52.32 -21.89
N GLU A 189 -107.05 51.55 -21.24
CA GLU A 189 -106.65 50.56 -20.23
C GLU A 189 -105.82 49.43 -20.86
N LYS A 190 -106.15 49.01 -22.09
CA LYS A 190 -105.37 48.04 -22.86
C LYS A 190 -103.99 48.60 -23.24
N GLU A 191 -103.91 49.82 -23.78
CA GLU A 191 -102.64 50.46 -24.13
C GLU A 191 -101.75 50.67 -22.90
N LYS A 192 -102.34 51.05 -21.76
CA LYS A 192 -101.65 51.10 -20.47
C LYS A 192 -101.07 49.74 -20.08
N LYS A 193 -101.87 48.66 -20.13
CA LYS A 193 -101.41 47.28 -19.82
C LYS A 193 -100.32 46.82 -20.79
N GLU A 194 -100.41 47.17 -22.07
CA GLU A 194 -99.35 46.88 -23.05
C GLU A 194 -98.06 47.66 -22.79
N PHE A 195 -98.15 48.93 -22.35
CA PHE A 195 -97.00 49.75 -21.97
C PHE A 195 -96.35 49.24 -20.69
N GLU A 196 -97.13 48.95 -19.64
CA GLU A 196 -96.66 48.33 -18.40
C GLU A 196 -95.97 46.98 -18.67
N GLN A 197 -96.49 46.16 -19.59
CA GLN A 197 -95.84 44.90 -19.98
C GLN A 197 -94.53 45.12 -20.75
N LYS A 198 -94.43 46.14 -21.61
CA LYS A 198 -93.17 46.50 -22.31
C LYS A 198 -92.12 46.98 -21.29
N LEU A 199 -92.49 47.92 -20.42
CA LEU A 199 -91.63 48.43 -19.36
C LEU A 199 -91.15 47.32 -18.41
N ALA A 200 -92.02 46.37 -18.04
CA ALA A 200 -91.64 45.22 -17.21
C ALA A 200 -90.65 44.28 -17.91
N LYS A 201 -90.77 44.08 -19.23
CA LYS A 201 -89.83 43.27 -20.03
C LYS A 201 -88.47 43.96 -20.17
N GLU A 202 -88.46 45.27 -20.42
CA GLU A 202 -87.23 46.07 -20.52
C GLU A 202 -86.53 46.19 -19.15
N GLN A 203 -87.27 46.38 -18.07
CA GLN A 203 -86.72 46.33 -16.71
C GLN A 203 -86.21 44.92 -16.35
N GLY A 204 -86.82 43.86 -16.91
CA GLY A 204 -86.33 42.49 -16.81
C GLY A 204 -84.98 42.29 -17.49
N SER A 205 -84.87 42.61 -18.78
CA SER A 205 -83.62 42.44 -19.54
C SER A 205 -82.49 43.34 -19.03
N LEU A 206 -82.78 44.54 -18.54
CA LEU A 206 -81.79 45.40 -17.87
C LEU A 206 -81.30 44.81 -16.54
N ARG A 207 -82.17 44.15 -15.76
CA ARG A 207 -81.75 43.41 -14.55
C ARG A 207 -80.88 42.20 -14.90
N GLU A 208 -81.23 41.45 -15.94
CA GLU A 208 -80.45 40.31 -16.43
C GLU A 208 -79.06 40.75 -16.90
N GLN A 209 -78.97 41.83 -17.71
CA GLN A 209 -77.70 42.42 -18.14
C GLN A 209 -76.86 42.90 -16.96
N LEU A 210 -77.47 43.60 -15.99
CA LEU A 210 -76.78 44.03 -14.76
C LEU A 210 -76.25 42.84 -13.96
N GLN A 211 -77.01 41.76 -13.83
CA GLN A 211 -76.59 40.55 -13.12
C GLN A 211 -75.45 39.82 -13.84
N VAL A 212 -75.48 39.73 -15.17
CA VAL A 212 -74.36 39.21 -15.99
C VAL A 212 -73.12 40.09 -15.84
N HIS A 213 -73.25 41.41 -15.81
CA HIS A 213 -72.13 42.32 -15.57
C HIS A 213 -71.56 42.17 -14.15
N ILE A 214 -72.39 42.06 -13.12
CA ILE A 214 -71.94 41.79 -11.74
C ILE A 214 -71.18 40.47 -11.66
N GLN A 215 -71.68 39.41 -12.30
CA GLN A 215 -71.00 38.11 -12.34
C GLN A 215 -69.67 38.18 -13.09
N THR A 216 -69.62 38.88 -14.24
CA THR A 216 -68.40 39.07 -15.04
C THR A 216 -67.35 39.88 -14.27
N ILE A 217 -67.76 40.94 -13.57
CA ILE A 217 -66.88 41.73 -12.69
C ILE A 217 -66.38 40.86 -11.53
N GLY A 218 -67.24 40.02 -10.94
CA GLY A 218 -66.85 39.07 -9.89
C GLY A 218 -65.73 38.13 -10.34
N ILE A 219 -65.89 37.51 -11.52
CA ILE A 219 -64.87 36.62 -12.12
C ILE A 219 -63.58 37.38 -12.42
N LEU A 220 -63.66 38.55 -13.06
CA LEU A 220 -62.47 39.36 -13.35
C LEU A 220 -61.75 39.86 -12.08
N VAL A 221 -62.47 40.06 -10.98
CA VAL A 221 -61.89 40.40 -9.68
C VAL A 221 -61.23 39.19 -9.04
N SER A 222 -61.86 38.00 -9.05
CA SER A 222 -61.25 36.78 -8.50
C SER A 222 -60.00 36.38 -9.29
N GLU A 223 -60.08 36.30 -10.63
CA GLU A 223 -58.94 36.05 -11.52
C GLU A 223 -57.81 37.06 -11.29
N LYS A 224 -58.12 38.35 -11.15
CA LYS A 224 -57.12 39.38 -10.82
C LYS A 224 -56.47 39.11 -9.45
N THR A 225 -57.23 38.76 -8.42
CA THR A 225 -56.65 38.46 -7.10
C THR A 225 -55.81 37.18 -7.10
N GLU A 226 -56.24 36.15 -7.82
CA GLU A 226 -55.48 34.90 -7.98
C GLU A 226 -54.17 35.13 -8.73
N LEU A 227 -54.22 35.83 -9.87
CA LEU A 227 -53.03 36.21 -10.65
C LEU A 227 -52.09 37.13 -9.86
N GLN A 228 -52.62 38.06 -9.07
CA GLN A 228 -51.82 38.95 -8.23
C GLN A 228 -51.15 38.18 -7.08
N THR A 229 -51.85 37.24 -6.44
CA THR A 229 -51.28 36.35 -5.41
C THR A 229 -50.21 35.41 -6.01
N ALA A 230 -50.47 34.81 -7.17
CA ALA A 230 -49.50 33.98 -7.89
C ALA A 230 -48.25 34.78 -8.33
N LEU A 231 -48.42 36.04 -8.75
CA LEU A 231 -47.31 36.94 -9.08
C LEU A 231 -46.45 37.27 -7.85
N VAL A 232 -47.07 37.50 -6.69
CA VAL A 232 -46.34 37.74 -5.42
C VAL A 232 -45.56 36.48 -5.00
N HIS A 233 -46.18 35.31 -4.99
CA HIS A 233 -45.50 34.06 -4.64
C HIS A 233 -44.35 33.73 -5.60
N THR A 234 -44.55 33.88 -6.92
CA THR A 234 -43.47 33.63 -7.89
C THR A 234 -42.34 34.66 -7.79
N GLN A 235 -42.64 35.94 -7.50
CA GLN A 235 -41.62 36.95 -7.22
C GLN A 235 -40.86 36.67 -5.92
N GLN A 236 -41.53 36.19 -4.86
CA GLN A 236 -40.88 35.81 -3.61
C GLN A 236 -39.97 34.58 -3.79
N ALA A 237 -40.46 33.54 -4.47
CA ALA A 237 -39.65 32.36 -4.81
C ALA A 237 -38.44 32.73 -5.68
N ALA A 238 -38.59 33.63 -6.65
CA ALA A 238 -37.48 34.12 -7.45
C ALA A 238 -36.43 34.89 -6.62
N ARG A 239 -36.85 35.70 -5.64
CA ARG A 239 -35.93 36.36 -4.68
C ARG A 239 -35.20 35.35 -3.80
N GLN A 240 -35.90 34.34 -3.29
CA GLN A 240 -35.30 33.28 -2.48
C GLN A 240 -34.25 32.49 -3.28
N LYS A 241 -34.55 32.13 -4.53
CA LYS A 241 -33.58 31.45 -5.42
C LYS A 241 -32.42 32.34 -5.87
N ALA A 242 -32.58 33.66 -5.91
CA ALA A 242 -31.45 34.57 -6.08
C ALA A 242 -30.52 34.51 -4.86
N GLY A 243 -31.06 34.63 -3.64
CA GLY A 243 -30.27 34.52 -2.39
C GLY A 243 -29.55 33.17 -2.26
N GLU A 244 -30.24 32.05 -2.49
CA GLU A 244 -29.62 30.72 -2.52
C GLU A 244 -28.47 30.63 -3.54
N SER A 245 -28.60 31.28 -4.70
CA SER A 245 -27.54 31.32 -5.72
C SER A 245 -26.35 32.20 -5.30
N GLU A 246 -26.58 33.28 -4.58
CA GLU A 246 -25.54 34.17 -4.04
C GLU A 246 -24.77 33.47 -2.92
N ASP A 247 -25.46 32.79 -1.98
CA ASP A 247 -24.85 31.95 -0.95
C ASP A 247 -24.00 30.82 -1.54
N LEU A 248 -24.50 30.13 -2.58
CA LEU A 248 -23.76 29.08 -3.28
C LEU A 248 -22.53 29.64 -4.01
N ALA A 249 -22.63 30.84 -4.61
CA ALA A 249 -21.50 31.52 -5.24
C ALA A 249 -20.44 31.91 -4.20
N SER A 250 -20.83 32.46 -3.06
CA SER A 250 -19.94 32.81 -1.95
C SER A 250 -19.24 31.57 -1.36
N ARG A 251 -19.98 30.48 -1.12
CA ARG A 251 -19.42 29.20 -0.67
C ARG A 251 -18.43 28.62 -1.67
N LEU A 252 -18.73 28.71 -2.98
CA LEU A 252 -17.81 28.30 -4.05
C LEU A 252 -16.54 29.17 -4.09
N GLN A 253 -16.66 30.48 -3.86
CA GLN A 253 -15.51 31.39 -3.77
C GLN A 253 -14.61 31.05 -2.57
N SER A 254 -15.17 30.85 -1.37
CA SER A 254 -14.41 30.42 -0.20
C SER A 254 -13.74 29.05 -0.42
N SER A 255 -14.43 28.12 -1.09
CA SER A 255 -13.84 26.82 -1.45
C SER A 255 -12.67 26.96 -2.42
N ARG A 256 -12.76 27.85 -3.43
CA ARG A 256 -11.65 28.15 -4.35
C ARG A 256 -10.46 28.78 -3.63
N GLN A 257 -10.69 29.75 -2.75
CA GLN A 257 -9.65 30.37 -1.93
C GLN A 257 -8.92 29.32 -1.07
N ARG A 258 -9.66 28.41 -0.43
CA ARG A 258 -9.10 27.29 0.35
C ARG A 258 -8.29 26.32 -0.51
N VAL A 259 -8.72 26.00 -1.73
CA VAL A 259 -7.94 25.19 -2.67
C VAL A 259 -6.62 25.88 -3.02
N SER A 260 -6.63 27.16 -3.40
CA SER A 260 -5.40 27.90 -3.70
C SER A 260 -4.50 28.18 -2.50
N GLU A 261 -5.00 28.01 -1.27
CA GLU A 261 -4.18 27.94 -0.06
C GLU A 261 -3.53 26.57 0.12
N LEU A 262 -4.30 25.49 -0.06
CA LEU A 262 -3.77 24.13 -0.04
C LEU A 262 -2.71 23.92 -1.13
N GLU A 263 -2.90 24.45 -2.34
CA GLU A 263 -1.90 24.44 -3.42
C GLU A 263 -0.59 25.16 -3.03
N ARG A 264 -0.69 26.31 -2.35
CA ARG A 264 0.48 27.04 -1.81
C ARG A 264 1.20 26.26 -0.72
N THR A 265 0.46 25.70 0.25
CA THR A 265 1.07 24.90 1.33
C THR A 265 1.71 23.61 0.80
N LEU A 266 1.07 22.92 -0.14
CA LEU A 266 1.62 21.73 -0.79
C LEU A 266 2.86 22.04 -1.64
N SER A 267 2.90 23.22 -2.28
CA SER A 267 4.09 23.72 -2.96
C SER A 267 5.24 23.98 -1.98
N ALA A 268 4.97 24.62 -0.84
CA ALA A 268 5.96 24.89 0.21
C ALA A 268 6.49 23.60 0.87
N VAL A 269 5.60 22.63 1.14
CA VAL A 269 5.99 21.29 1.62
C VAL A 269 6.83 20.54 0.56
N SER A 270 6.50 20.68 -0.73
CA SER A 270 7.30 20.10 -1.83
C SER A 270 8.70 20.71 -1.92
N THR A 271 8.86 22.02 -1.69
CA THR A 271 10.19 22.64 -1.61
C THR A 271 10.95 22.25 -0.34
N GLN A 272 10.26 22.16 0.81
CA GLN A 272 10.87 21.73 2.06
C GLN A 272 11.35 20.27 1.99
N GLN A 273 10.55 19.37 1.41
CA GLN A 273 10.94 17.97 1.18
C GLN A 273 12.21 17.90 0.31
N LYS A 274 12.26 18.65 -0.81
CA LYS A 274 13.46 18.71 -1.67
C LYS A 274 14.70 19.27 -0.95
N GLN A 275 14.53 20.11 0.06
CA GLN A 275 15.63 20.60 0.90
C GLN A 275 16.08 19.54 1.93
N VAL A 276 15.14 18.84 2.57
CA VAL A 276 15.42 17.70 3.46
C VAL A 276 16.10 16.55 2.70
N ASP A 277 15.65 16.24 1.48
CA ASP A 277 16.25 15.23 0.61
C ASP A 277 17.68 15.57 0.17
N ARG A 278 18.02 16.86 0.07
CA ARG A 278 19.41 17.31 -0.15
C ARG A 278 20.23 17.11 1.11
N HIS A 279 19.76 17.66 2.25
CA HIS A 279 20.46 17.56 3.52
C HIS A 279 20.71 16.10 3.94
N ASN A 280 19.74 15.20 3.77
CA ASN A 280 19.91 13.76 4.02
C ASN A 280 20.98 13.12 3.10
N LYS A 281 21.09 13.55 1.83
CA LYS A 281 22.15 13.08 0.94
C LYS A 281 23.52 13.61 1.35
N ASP A 282 23.58 14.84 1.87
CA ASP A 282 24.83 15.45 2.33
C ASP A 282 25.30 14.81 3.65
N LEU A 283 24.41 14.64 4.63
CA LEU A 283 24.65 13.84 5.84
C LEU A 283 25.09 12.40 5.53
N THR A 284 24.55 11.79 4.46
CA THR A 284 24.97 10.45 4.02
C THR A 284 26.41 10.45 3.51
N LYS A 285 26.82 11.48 2.74
CA LYS A 285 28.23 11.64 2.30
C LYS A 285 29.17 11.91 3.47
N GLU A 286 28.74 12.71 4.45
CA GLU A 286 29.52 13.00 5.65
C GLU A 286 29.71 11.73 6.48
N ARG A 287 28.63 10.96 6.73
CA ARG A 287 28.69 9.64 7.37
C ARG A 287 29.66 8.69 6.66
N ASP A 288 29.61 8.63 5.33
CA ASP A 288 30.44 7.69 4.55
C ASP A 288 31.91 8.15 4.46
N THR A 289 32.15 9.47 4.45
CA THR A 289 33.50 10.06 4.62
C THR A 289 34.07 9.74 6.00
N LEU A 290 33.33 10.01 7.07
CA LEU A 290 33.73 9.69 8.45
C LEU A 290 33.96 8.19 8.65
N LYS A 291 33.16 7.33 8.01
CA LYS A 291 33.35 5.87 8.03
C LYS A 291 34.64 5.45 7.33
N LEU A 292 35.01 6.11 6.22
CA LEU A 292 36.28 5.88 5.53
C LEU A 292 37.48 6.40 6.34
N GLU A 293 37.33 7.53 7.05
CA GLU A 293 38.34 8.07 7.96
C GLU A 293 38.54 7.18 9.18
N LEU A 294 37.46 6.68 9.81
CA LEU A 294 37.53 5.69 10.88
C LEU A 294 38.23 4.40 10.41
N TYR A 295 37.97 3.93 9.18
CA TYR A 295 38.69 2.78 8.62
C TYR A 295 40.19 3.04 8.45
N LYS A 296 40.57 4.21 7.90
CA LYS A 296 41.98 4.63 7.79
C LYS A 296 42.66 4.72 9.16
N ASN A 297 42.01 5.39 10.11
CA ASN A 297 42.54 5.58 11.46
C ASN A 297 42.68 4.24 12.21
N ASN A 298 41.72 3.32 12.06
CA ASN A 298 41.81 1.99 12.63
C ASN A 298 42.96 1.16 12.01
N LYS A 299 43.15 1.24 10.68
CA LYS A 299 44.32 0.62 10.05
C LYS A 299 45.62 1.22 10.57
N ASN A 300 45.74 2.55 10.59
CA ASN A 300 46.93 3.22 11.10
C ASN A 300 47.22 2.85 12.57
N ASN A 301 46.18 2.61 13.38
CA ASN A 301 46.32 2.17 14.78
C ASN A 301 46.85 0.73 14.87
N GLU A 302 46.37 -0.21 14.06
CA GLU A 302 46.92 -1.56 13.99
C GLU A 302 48.35 -1.58 13.40
N ASP A 303 48.64 -0.74 12.39
CA ASP A 303 49.99 -0.57 11.83
C ASP A 303 50.97 0.00 12.92
N LEU A 304 50.54 0.98 13.74
CA LEU A 304 51.30 1.53 14.87
C LEU A 304 51.46 0.53 16.04
N LYS A 305 50.42 -0.26 16.32
CA LYS A 305 50.43 -1.30 17.35
C LYS A 305 51.38 -2.45 16.99
N GLN A 306 51.44 -2.82 15.71
CA GLN A 306 52.46 -3.72 15.18
C GLN A 306 53.86 -3.13 15.38
N GLN A 307 54.11 -1.88 15.00
CA GLN A 307 55.39 -1.19 15.22
C GLN A 307 55.79 -1.14 16.71
N ASN A 308 54.85 -0.85 17.61
CA ASN A 308 55.09 -0.88 19.05
C ASN A 308 55.50 -2.29 19.52
N SER A 309 54.82 -3.35 19.07
CA SER A 309 55.20 -4.72 19.45
C SER A 309 56.61 -5.11 18.96
N GLU A 310 57.01 -4.66 17.77
CA GLU A 310 58.37 -4.86 17.26
C GLU A 310 59.42 -4.05 18.03
N LEU A 311 59.08 -2.84 18.49
CA LEU A 311 59.95 -2.01 19.33
C LEU A 311 60.09 -2.61 20.74
N GLU A 312 59.00 -3.16 21.31
CA GLU A 312 59.04 -3.91 22.56
C GLU A 312 59.90 -5.17 22.45
N GLU A 313 59.80 -5.94 21.35
CA GLU A 313 60.66 -7.10 21.13
C GLU A 313 62.14 -6.70 20.98
N LYS A 314 62.44 -5.68 20.16
CA LYS A 314 63.80 -5.12 20.02
C LYS A 314 64.35 -4.64 21.36
N LEU A 315 63.54 -3.98 22.19
CA LEU A 315 63.93 -3.55 23.53
C LEU A 315 64.21 -4.75 24.45
N GLN A 316 63.39 -5.81 24.41
CA GLN A 316 63.65 -7.03 25.16
C GLN A 316 64.94 -7.73 24.71
N VAL A 317 65.25 -7.76 23.40
CA VAL A 317 66.52 -8.29 22.88
C VAL A 317 67.69 -7.46 23.40
N MET A 318 67.66 -6.14 23.24
CA MET A 318 68.68 -5.22 23.77
C MET A 318 68.90 -5.37 25.29
N VAL A 319 67.84 -5.64 26.06
CA VAL A 319 67.95 -5.90 27.52
C VAL A 319 68.61 -7.25 27.81
N ARG A 320 68.31 -8.31 27.04
CA ARG A 320 68.98 -9.62 27.15
C ARG A 320 70.46 -9.53 26.77
N GLU A 321 70.77 -8.85 25.68
CA GLU A 321 72.14 -8.64 25.21
C GLU A 321 72.95 -7.81 26.21
N LYS A 322 72.38 -6.72 26.74
CA LYS A 322 72.99 -5.96 27.83
C LYS A 322 73.29 -6.83 29.05
N ALA A 323 72.36 -7.67 29.48
CA ALA A 323 72.58 -8.58 30.61
C ALA A 323 73.69 -9.62 30.32
N ALA A 324 73.74 -10.16 29.11
CA ALA A 324 74.80 -11.07 28.68
C ALA A 324 76.18 -10.37 28.62
N MET A 325 76.24 -9.14 28.11
CA MET A 325 77.46 -8.31 28.12
C MET A 325 77.91 -7.96 29.54
N GLN A 326 76.98 -7.68 30.46
CA GLN A 326 77.31 -7.46 31.88
C GLN A 326 77.92 -8.71 32.53
N LEU A 327 77.33 -9.89 32.31
CA LEU A 327 77.89 -11.15 32.80
C LEU A 327 79.27 -11.45 32.18
N GLY A 328 79.45 -11.20 30.87
CA GLY A 328 80.74 -11.35 30.19
C GLY A 328 81.79 -10.37 30.70
N MET A 329 81.40 -9.12 31.01
CA MET A 329 82.30 -8.12 31.61
C MET A 329 82.69 -8.49 33.04
N GLU A 330 81.77 -9.03 33.84
CA GLU A 330 82.09 -9.60 35.14
C GLU A 330 83.06 -10.79 35.06
N GLU A 331 82.90 -11.67 34.06
CA GLU A 331 83.80 -12.81 33.86
C GLU A 331 85.19 -12.34 33.41
N LEU A 332 85.26 -11.36 32.50
CA LEU A 332 86.51 -10.73 32.08
C LEU A 332 87.19 -9.97 33.24
N GLN A 333 86.43 -9.29 34.11
CA GLN A 333 86.98 -8.67 35.30
C GLN A 333 87.58 -9.73 36.26
N LYS A 334 86.88 -10.84 36.51
CA LYS A 334 87.39 -11.95 37.33
C LYS A 334 88.65 -12.59 36.71
N LYS A 335 88.76 -12.63 35.38
CA LYS A 335 89.97 -13.05 34.65
C LYS A 335 91.11 -12.03 34.74
N LEU A 336 90.80 -10.73 34.70
CA LEU A 336 91.78 -9.65 34.88
C LEU A 336 92.33 -9.65 36.31
N GLU A 337 91.47 -9.72 37.33
CA GLU A 337 91.89 -9.84 38.73
C GLU A 337 92.78 -11.08 38.96
N MET A 338 92.48 -12.19 38.28
CA MET A 338 93.31 -13.40 38.27
C MET A 338 94.64 -13.22 37.53
N SER A 339 94.66 -12.53 36.37
CA SER A 339 95.88 -12.28 35.60
C SER A 339 96.78 -11.22 36.24
N GLU A 340 96.21 -10.23 36.93
CA GLU A 340 96.92 -9.29 37.79
C GLU A 340 97.55 -10.00 39.00
N LEU A 341 96.84 -10.95 39.63
CA LEU A 341 97.40 -11.83 40.66
C LEU A 341 98.56 -12.68 40.12
N LEU A 342 98.43 -13.25 38.92
CA LEU A 342 99.51 -13.99 38.26
C LEU A 342 100.70 -13.08 37.91
N LEU A 343 100.46 -11.89 37.37
CA LEU A 343 101.50 -10.89 37.09
C LEU A 343 102.17 -10.38 38.38
N GLN A 344 101.46 -10.32 39.51
CA GLN A 344 102.04 -10.02 40.82
C GLN A 344 102.94 -11.18 41.31
N GLN A 345 102.58 -12.43 41.03
CA GLN A 345 103.46 -13.59 41.27
C GLN A 345 104.68 -13.57 40.32
N PHE A 346 104.50 -13.35 39.01
CA PHE A 346 105.59 -13.36 38.03
C PHE A 346 106.53 -12.16 38.15
N SER A 347 106.05 -10.97 38.52
CA SER A 347 106.92 -9.83 38.84
C SER A 347 107.77 -10.07 40.10
N SER A 348 107.30 -10.91 41.04
CA SER A 348 108.12 -11.42 42.15
C SER A 348 109.06 -12.58 41.76
N GLN A 349 108.94 -13.14 40.55
CA GLN A 349 109.70 -14.29 40.04
C GLN A 349 110.27 -14.07 38.62
N SER A 350 110.73 -12.86 38.29
CA SER A 350 111.16 -12.53 36.93
C SER A 350 112.47 -13.20 36.52
N LYS A 351 112.41 -14.20 35.59
CA LYS A 351 113.56 -14.74 34.82
C LYS A 351 113.17 -15.69 33.66
N SER A 352 112.19 -15.32 32.83
CA SER A 352 111.82 -16.04 31.59
C SER A 352 111.52 -15.06 30.45
N PRO A 353 111.79 -15.39 29.16
CA PRO A 353 111.42 -14.53 28.03
C PRO A 353 109.93 -14.57 27.66
N ASP A 354 109.22 -15.69 27.88
CA ASP A 354 107.83 -15.87 27.39
C ASP A 354 106.86 -14.81 27.93
N SER A 355 107.01 -14.41 29.20
CA SER A 355 106.17 -13.40 29.85
C SER A 355 106.26 -12.01 29.20
N SER A 356 107.23 -11.76 28.32
CA SER A 356 107.30 -10.53 27.54
C SER A 356 106.34 -10.51 26.34
N GLN A 357 105.90 -11.68 25.86
CA GLN A 357 105.01 -11.79 24.70
C GLN A 357 103.54 -11.73 25.11
N GLU A 358 103.19 -12.41 26.22
CA GLU A 358 101.86 -12.35 26.84
C GLU A 358 101.49 -10.91 27.24
N LEU A 359 102.44 -10.15 27.80
CA LEU A 359 102.24 -8.75 28.18
C LEU A 359 102.04 -7.82 26.97
N HIS A 360 102.52 -8.19 25.77
CA HIS A 360 102.25 -7.42 24.56
C HIS A 360 100.82 -7.64 24.06
N GLN A 361 100.33 -8.89 24.08
CA GLN A 361 98.97 -9.25 23.71
C GLN A 361 97.93 -8.56 24.60
N ALA A 362 98.15 -8.54 25.92
CA ALA A 362 97.30 -7.84 26.87
C ALA A 362 97.20 -6.31 26.61
N LEU A 363 98.23 -5.70 26.01
CA LEU A 363 98.20 -4.28 25.61
C LEU A 363 97.42 -4.06 24.32
N GLU A 364 97.45 -5.01 23.37
CA GLU A 364 96.64 -4.95 22.14
C GLU A 364 95.15 -5.15 22.45
N GLU A 365 94.80 -6.08 23.34
CA GLU A 365 93.43 -6.26 23.83
C GLU A 365 92.90 -4.98 24.50
N ARG A 366 93.75 -4.29 25.29
CA ARG A 366 93.37 -3.03 25.95
C ARG A 366 92.99 -1.93 24.95
N THR A 367 93.70 -1.79 23.83
CA THR A 367 93.41 -0.75 22.82
C THR A 367 92.14 -1.07 22.01
N GLN A 368 91.83 -2.35 21.79
CA GLN A 368 90.57 -2.78 21.17
C GLN A 368 89.37 -2.48 22.08
N LEU A 369 89.48 -2.74 23.39
CA LEU A 369 88.45 -2.38 24.37
C LEU A 369 88.26 -0.86 24.49
N GLU A 370 89.35 -0.08 24.44
CA GLU A 370 89.27 1.40 24.42
C GLU A 370 88.52 1.93 23.19
N ALA A 371 88.67 1.28 22.02
CA ALA A 371 87.94 1.64 20.80
C ALA A 371 86.43 1.39 20.94
N HIS A 372 86.00 0.20 21.37
CA HIS A 372 84.58 -0.11 21.61
C HIS A 372 83.95 0.79 22.67
N VAL A 373 84.68 1.17 23.72
CA VAL A 373 84.22 2.15 24.73
C VAL A 373 84.06 3.57 24.14
N GLY A 374 84.76 3.89 23.05
CA GLY A 374 84.52 5.07 22.23
C GLY A 374 83.20 4.99 21.45
N GLU A 375 83.00 3.91 20.70
CA GLU A 375 81.81 3.70 19.87
C GLU A 375 80.51 3.70 20.71
N LEU A 376 80.49 3.00 21.84
CA LEU A 376 79.36 2.99 22.78
C LEU A 376 79.07 4.38 23.36
N ARG A 377 80.09 5.22 23.54
CA ARG A 377 79.93 6.59 24.06
C ARG A 377 79.28 7.51 23.03
N ASP A 378 79.59 7.33 21.75
CA ASP A 378 79.02 8.15 20.68
C ASP A 378 77.59 7.73 20.34
N LEU A 379 77.28 6.43 20.37
CA LEU A 379 75.89 5.93 20.30
C LEU A 379 75.03 6.47 21.45
N LEU A 380 75.58 6.55 22.67
CA LEU A 380 74.88 7.11 23.83
C LEU A 380 74.58 8.61 23.66
N LYS A 381 75.48 9.39 23.06
CA LYS A 381 75.23 10.81 22.71
C LYS A 381 74.08 10.95 21.71
N GLN A 382 74.03 10.07 20.70
CA GLN A 382 72.96 10.12 19.69
C GLN A 382 71.60 9.83 20.32
N LEU A 383 71.48 8.75 21.10
CA LEU A 383 70.24 8.42 21.82
C LEU A 383 69.82 9.53 22.80
N GLN A 384 70.77 10.23 23.41
CA GLN A 384 70.48 11.38 24.25
C GLN A 384 69.92 12.57 23.45
N LEU A 385 70.47 12.86 22.26
CA LEU A 385 69.99 13.90 21.37
C LEU A 385 68.56 13.59 20.86
N GLU A 386 68.30 12.34 20.48
CA GLU A 386 66.98 11.89 20.03
C GLU A 386 65.93 12.02 21.15
N ARG A 387 66.26 11.58 22.38
CA ARG A 387 65.43 11.80 23.57
C ARG A 387 65.10 13.27 23.78
N ASP A 388 66.09 14.15 23.66
CA ASP A 388 65.91 15.58 23.93
C ASP A 388 65.06 16.26 22.84
N GLN A 389 65.10 15.77 21.59
CA GLN A 389 64.16 16.19 20.54
C GLN A 389 62.71 15.78 20.84
N TYR A 390 62.47 14.52 21.24
CA TYR A 390 61.13 14.07 21.66
C TYR A 390 60.62 14.81 22.91
N ALA A 391 61.52 15.26 23.79
CA ALA A 391 61.16 16.05 24.96
C ALA A 391 60.70 17.47 24.61
N GLU A 392 61.16 18.08 23.51
CA GLU A 392 60.65 19.38 23.06
C GLU A 392 59.32 19.25 22.31
N THR A 393 59.15 18.28 21.40
CA THR A 393 57.87 18.11 20.67
C THR A 393 56.70 17.87 21.62
N LEU A 394 56.90 17.07 22.68
CA LEU A 394 55.90 16.87 23.72
C LEU A 394 55.56 18.17 24.51
N LYS A 395 56.49 19.13 24.64
CA LYS A 395 56.18 20.43 25.25
C LYS A 395 55.33 21.31 24.32
N GLU A 396 55.66 21.32 23.03
CA GLU A 396 54.90 22.07 22.01
C GLU A 396 53.45 21.57 21.93
N GLU A 397 53.24 20.25 21.90
CA GLU A 397 51.89 19.66 21.94
C GLU A 397 51.13 20.01 23.23
N ASN A 398 51.78 19.91 24.39
CA ASN A 398 51.17 20.28 25.67
C ASN A 398 50.77 21.77 25.71
N ALA A 399 51.60 22.67 25.16
CA ALA A 399 51.26 24.09 25.08
C ALA A 399 50.02 24.35 24.19
N ILE A 400 49.90 23.65 23.07
CA ILE A 400 48.73 23.73 22.18
C ILE A 400 47.46 23.23 22.90
N TRP A 401 47.54 22.13 23.66
CA TRP A 401 46.42 21.63 24.45
C TRP A 401 46.03 22.56 25.60
N GLN A 402 47.01 23.15 26.28
CA GLN A 402 46.79 24.14 27.33
C GLN A 402 46.11 25.41 26.78
N GLN A 403 46.52 25.88 25.60
CA GLN A 403 45.87 27.02 24.93
C GLN A 403 44.41 26.74 24.56
N LYS A 404 44.11 25.55 24.01
CA LYS A 404 42.72 25.13 23.70
C LYS A 404 41.86 25.05 24.96
N MET A 405 42.40 24.49 26.05
CA MET A 405 41.71 24.42 27.34
C MET A 405 41.40 25.82 27.88
N GLN A 406 42.36 26.75 27.79
CA GLN A 406 42.16 28.13 28.23
C GLN A 406 41.06 28.83 27.41
N GLN A 407 41.11 28.73 26.08
CA GLN A 407 40.07 29.31 25.20
C GLN A 407 38.66 28.79 25.53
N MET A 408 38.53 27.49 25.81
CA MET A 408 37.26 26.90 26.25
C MET A 408 36.80 27.45 27.61
N SER A 409 37.73 27.62 28.56
CA SER A 409 37.42 28.21 29.87
C SER A 409 36.95 29.67 29.79
N GLU A 410 37.54 30.47 28.89
CA GLU A 410 37.15 31.87 28.64
C GLU A 410 35.79 32.01 27.94
N GLN A 411 35.35 31.00 27.16
CA GLN A 411 33.98 30.95 26.63
C GLN A 411 32.99 30.57 27.75
N MET A 412 33.32 29.58 28.57
CA MET A 412 32.51 29.17 29.71
C MET A 412 32.39 30.25 30.81
N HIS A 413 33.36 31.16 30.92
CA HIS A 413 33.30 32.30 31.82
C HIS A 413 32.30 33.36 31.34
N ARG A 414 32.35 33.76 30.05
CA ARG A 414 31.43 34.75 29.48
C ARG A 414 29.97 34.32 29.57
N LEU A 415 29.68 33.06 29.22
CA LEU A 415 28.34 32.47 29.36
C LEU A 415 27.82 32.43 30.81
N ARG A 416 28.72 32.48 31.82
CA ARG A 416 28.34 32.60 33.23
C ARG A 416 27.95 34.03 33.59
N GLU A 417 28.76 35.00 33.16
CA GLU A 417 28.53 36.43 33.40
C GLU A 417 27.22 36.91 32.73
N GLU A 418 26.96 36.48 31.49
CA GLU A 418 25.70 36.73 30.78
C GLU A 418 24.47 36.19 31.55
N LYS A 419 24.58 34.97 32.09
CA LYS A 419 23.52 34.35 32.91
C LYS A 419 23.31 35.09 34.22
N GLU A 420 24.37 35.52 34.90
CA GLU A 420 24.31 36.23 36.18
C GLU A 420 23.70 37.63 36.01
N HIS A 421 24.05 38.32 34.91
CA HIS A 421 23.43 39.59 34.55
C HIS A 421 21.93 39.43 34.24
N SER A 422 21.54 38.41 33.47
CA SER A 422 20.13 38.10 33.20
C SER A 422 19.34 37.76 34.47
N MET A 423 19.93 37.01 35.41
CA MET A 423 19.30 36.71 36.71
C MET A 423 19.08 37.97 37.55
N SER A 424 20.03 38.91 37.53
CA SER A 424 19.94 40.18 38.26
C SER A 424 18.78 41.05 37.77
N GLN A 425 18.57 41.12 36.44
CA GLN A 425 17.46 41.87 35.84
C GLN A 425 16.08 41.34 36.26
N VAL A 426 15.93 40.03 36.44
CA VAL A 426 14.66 39.42 36.89
C VAL A 426 14.33 39.85 38.32
N GLN A 427 15.30 39.83 39.23
CA GLN A 427 15.10 40.20 40.64
C GLN A 427 14.71 41.68 40.81
N GLU A 428 15.26 42.56 39.99
CA GLU A 428 14.88 43.99 39.98
C GLU A 428 13.41 44.18 39.57
N LEU A 429 12.94 43.45 38.55
CA LEU A 429 11.53 43.51 38.11
C LEU A 429 10.56 42.96 39.18
N GLU A 430 10.94 41.91 39.91
CA GLU A 430 10.15 41.36 41.01
C GLU A 430 10.01 42.34 42.19
N ALA A 431 11.09 43.04 42.55
CA ALA A 431 11.08 44.03 43.64
C ALA A 431 10.13 45.20 43.35
N ASN A 432 10.18 45.74 42.12
CA ASN A 432 9.31 46.85 41.68
C ASN A 432 7.81 46.52 41.76
N LEU A 433 7.43 45.25 41.54
CA LEU A 433 6.03 44.81 41.64
C LEU A 433 5.52 44.74 43.09
N ALA A 434 6.39 44.54 44.08
CA ALA A 434 6.00 44.46 45.48
C ALA A 434 5.67 45.84 46.08
N GLU A 435 6.41 46.88 45.71
CA GLU A 435 6.29 48.22 46.31
C GLU A 435 4.99 48.94 45.94
N LEU A 436 4.51 48.75 44.70
CA LEU A 436 3.23 49.28 44.21
C LEU A 436 2.01 48.79 45.02
N LYS A 437 2.13 47.69 45.77
CA LYS A 437 1.01 47.01 46.43
C LYS A 437 0.61 47.63 47.79
N ASN A 438 1.46 48.48 48.38
CA ASN A 438 1.37 48.84 49.80
C ASN A 438 0.70 50.20 50.13
N GLN A 439 0.12 50.92 49.17
CA GLN A 439 -0.20 52.36 49.31
C GLN A 439 -1.68 52.73 49.59
N ILE A 440 -2.46 51.93 50.34
CA ILE A 440 -3.93 52.14 50.51
C ILE A 440 -4.44 51.82 51.95
N VAL A 441 -4.98 52.81 52.72
CA VAL A 441 -5.96 52.79 53.89
C VAL A 441 -5.78 53.95 54.93
N VAL A 442 -6.87 54.59 55.47
CA VAL A 442 -6.87 55.74 56.45
C VAL A 442 -8.18 55.85 57.36
N PRO A 443 -8.22 56.46 58.61
CA PRO A 443 -9.38 56.46 59.59
C PRO A 443 -9.91 57.81 60.27
N PRO A 444 -10.96 57.83 61.17
CA PRO A 444 -11.70 59.05 61.72
C PRO A 444 -11.98 59.20 63.28
N ALA A 445 -12.78 60.21 63.78
CA ALA A 445 -13.07 60.57 65.23
C ALA A 445 -14.49 61.22 65.62
N GLN A 446 -14.70 61.81 66.85
CA GLN A 446 -16.01 62.00 67.62
C GLN A 446 -16.47 63.45 68.11
N GLU A 447 -17.62 63.58 68.86
CA GLU A 447 -18.33 64.84 69.34
C GLU A 447 -19.04 64.80 70.77
N PRO A 448 -19.72 65.87 71.32
CA PRO A 448 -19.98 66.11 72.78
C PRO A 448 -21.46 66.30 73.33
N PRO A 449 -21.65 66.50 74.67
CA PRO A 449 -22.92 66.86 75.37
C PRO A 449 -22.84 68.17 76.24
N ALA A 450 -23.82 68.67 77.06
CA ALA A 450 -25.31 68.78 77.06
C ALA A 450 -25.83 69.50 78.38
N ARG A 451 -27.16 69.72 78.55
CA ARG A 451 -27.92 70.00 79.82
C ARG A 451 -27.81 71.44 80.47
N PRO A 452 -28.50 71.82 81.60
CA PRO A 452 -29.97 71.93 81.73
C PRO A 452 -30.49 72.97 82.81
N LEU A 453 -31.60 72.87 83.61
CA LEU A 453 -32.81 71.97 83.74
C LEU A 453 -34.03 72.67 84.42
N GLU A 454 -34.02 73.95 84.81
CA GLU A 454 -34.93 74.53 85.85
C GLU A 454 -36.44 74.28 85.64
N GLU A 455 -36.86 74.18 84.39
CA GLU A 455 -38.11 73.62 83.82
C GLU A 455 -38.78 72.40 84.55
N GLU A 456 -39.22 72.39 85.83
CA GLU A 456 -39.43 71.11 86.60
C GLU A 456 -40.80 70.38 86.62
N GLN A 457 -41.96 71.03 86.67
CA GLN A 457 -43.23 70.33 86.34
C GLN A 457 -43.54 70.39 84.84
N GLN A 458 -42.88 71.32 84.15
CA GLN A 458 -42.60 71.19 82.73
C GLN A 458 -41.58 70.08 82.45
N ARG A 459 -40.72 69.64 83.40
CA ARG A 459 -39.92 68.38 83.30
C ARG A 459 -40.96 67.29 83.39
N LEU A 460 -41.51 66.96 84.54
CA LEU A 460 -42.38 65.78 84.67
C LEU A 460 -43.46 65.65 83.57
N HIS A 461 -44.07 66.74 83.08
CA HIS A 461 -44.93 66.65 81.89
C HIS A 461 -44.18 66.56 80.55
N ALA A 462 -43.23 67.44 80.23
CA ALA A 462 -42.43 67.31 78.99
C ALA A 462 -41.39 66.17 79.04
N GLU A 463 -41.26 65.48 80.17
CA GLU A 463 -40.47 64.27 80.49
C GLU A 463 -41.37 63.05 80.34
N THR A 464 -42.67 63.12 80.65
CA THR A 464 -43.62 62.16 80.06
C THR A 464 -43.71 62.33 78.54
N GLU A 465 -43.75 63.55 78.01
CA GLU A 465 -43.70 63.75 76.55
C GLU A 465 -42.32 63.41 75.96
N GLN A 466 -41.21 63.63 76.67
CA GLN A 466 -39.87 63.27 76.18
C GLN A 466 -39.67 61.77 76.27
N LEU A 467 -40.09 61.08 77.34
CA LEU A 467 -40.10 59.62 77.39
C LEU A 467 -41.05 59.02 76.36
N GLN A 468 -42.13 59.72 76.01
CA GLN A 468 -43.04 59.32 74.94
C GLN A 468 -42.42 59.56 73.54
N LYS A 469 -41.74 60.68 73.31
CA LYS A 469 -40.96 60.98 72.09
C LYS A 469 -39.69 60.12 72.00
N GLU A 470 -39.10 59.70 73.12
CA GLU A 470 -38.00 58.75 73.21
C GLU A 470 -38.52 57.34 72.94
N LEU A 471 -39.69 56.95 73.43
CA LEU A 471 -40.35 55.69 73.04
C LEU A 471 -40.77 55.68 71.57
N GLU A 472 -41.27 56.79 71.04
CA GLU A 472 -41.64 56.95 69.64
C GLU A 472 -40.38 56.92 68.76
N SER A 473 -39.32 57.65 69.09
CA SER A 473 -38.04 57.62 68.34
C SER A 473 -37.26 56.31 68.54
N LEU A 474 -37.37 55.62 69.67
CA LEU A 474 -36.86 54.25 69.85
C LEU A 474 -37.70 53.24 69.04
N ALA A 475 -39.01 53.41 68.94
CA ALA A 475 -39.86 52.59 68.09
C ALA A 475 -39.58 52.84 66.61
N GLU A 476 -39.34 54.09 66.19
CA GLU A 476 -38.86 54.44 64.85
C GLU A 476 -37.45 53.90 64.59
N GLN A 477 -36.53 53.97 65.56
CA GLN A 477 -35.18 53.42 65.45
C GLN A 477 -35.19 51.89 65.36
N VAL A 478 -36.02 51.21 66.15
CA VAL A 478 -36.23 49.76 66.05
C VAL A 478 -36.91 49.42 64.72
N GLN A 479 -37.89 50.21 64.25
CA GLN A 479 -38.51 49.99 62.94
C GLN A 479 -37.54 50.25 61.78
N ALA A 480 -36.61 51.21 61.91
CA ALA A 480 -35.52 51.43 60.98
C ALA A 480 -34.55 50.25 61.01
N GLN A 481 -34.09 49.81 62.18
CA GLN A 481 -33.26 48.61 62.32
C GLN A 481 -33.93 47.34 61.79
N VAL A 482 -35.25 47.20 61.90
CA VAL A 482 -36.00 46.08 61.28
C VAL A 482 -35.98 46.21 59.75
N LYS A 483 -36.21 47.39 59.18
CA LYS A 483 -36.09 47.64 57.72
C LYS A 483 -34.65 47.40 57.22
N ASP A 484 -33.65 47.80 57.98
CA ASP A 484 -32.24 47.57 57.66
C ASP A 484 -31.88 46.08 57.74
N ASN A 485 -32.34 45.37 58.76
CA ASN A 485 -32.18 43.91 58.86
C ASN A 485 -32.97 43.17 57.77
N GLU A 486 -34.13 43.65 57.35
CA GLU A 486 -34.83 43.15 56.16
C GLU A 486 -34.01 43.39 54.89
N GLY A 487 -33.41 44.57 54.72
CA GLY A 487 -32.53 44.91 53.61
C GLY A 487 -31.31 44.01 53.54
N LEU A 488 -30.61 43.85 54.67
CA LEU A 488 -29.50 42.90 54.82
C LEU A 488 -29.94 41.45 54.56
N SER A 489 -31.15 41.06 55.01
CA SER A 489 -31.71 39.73 54.75
C SER A 489 -32.16 39.50 53.29
N ARG A 490 -32.37 40.57 52.51
CA ARG A 490 -32.59 40.48 51.05
C ARG A 490 -31.23 40.33 50.35
N LEU A 491 -30.30 41.24 50.65
CA LEU A 491 -28.93 41.21 50.14
C LEU A 491 -28.21 39.88 50.43
N ASN A 492 -28.38 39.29 51.61
CA ASN A 492 -27.77 38.01 51.94
C ASN A 492 -28.36 36.85 51.11
N ARG A 493 -29.68 36.86 50.86
CA ARG A 493 -30.31 35.88 49.94
C ARG A 493 -29.88 36.06 48.49
N GLU A 494 -29.68 37.30 48.05
CA GLU A 494 -29.13 37.61 46.73
C GLU A 494 -27.67 37.12 46.61
N GLN A 495 -26.88 37.22 47.68
CA GLN A 495 -25.53 36.65 47.74
C GLN A 495 -25.55 35.11 47.79
N GLU A 496 -26.43 34.48 48.56
CA GLU A 496 -26.65 33.02 48.58
C GLU A 496 -27.04 32.49 47.19
N GLN A 497 -27.98 33.17 46.50
CA GLN A 497 -28.37 32.82 45.13
C GLN A 497 -27.20 32.95 44.15
N ARG A 498 -26.44 34.05 44.23
CA ARG A 498 -25.26 34.27 43.38
C ARG A 498 -24.13 33.28 43.67
N LEU A 499 -23.97 32.81 44.91
CA LEU A 499 -23.05 31.74 45.26
C LEU A 499 -23.49 30.41 44.65
N LEU A 500 -24.77 30.04 44.77
CA LEU A 500 -25.34 28.84 44.14
C LEU A 500 -25.23 28.86 42.60
N GLU A 501 -25.31 30.04 41.96
CA GLU A 501 -25.06 30.20 40.52
C GLU A 501 -23.58 30.00 40.17
N LEU A 502 -22.65 30.51 40.99
CA LEU A 502 -21.21 30.32 40.81
C LEU A 502 -20.77 28.88 41.09
N GLU A 503 -21.38 28.20 42.06
CA GLU A 503 -21.15 26.78 42.36
C GLU A 503 -21.59 25.91 41.19
N ARG A 504 -22.82 26.08 40.67
CA ARG A 504 -23.28 25.37 39.45
C ARG A 504 -22.40 25.66 38.25
N ALA A 505 -21.96 26.91 38.07
CA ALA A 505 -21.02 27.24 37.00
C ALA A 505 -19.68 26.49 37.16
N ALA A 506 -19.16 26.39 38.38
CA ALA A 506 -17.94 25.63 38.68
C ALA A 506 -18.13 24.11 38.47
N GLU A 507 -19.29 23.56 38.82
CA GLU A 507 -19.67 22.17 38.53
C GLU A 507 -19.66 21.92 37.01
N CYS A 508 -20.33 22.75 36.20
CA CYS A 508 -20.32 22.62 34.74
C CYS A 508 -18.91 22.78 34.14
N TRP A 509 -18.04 23.63 34.70
CA TRP A 509 -16.63 23.72 34.28
C TRP A 509 -15.84 22.46 34.65
N GLY A 510 -16.15 21.82 35.79
CA GLY A 510 -15.56 20.54 36.22
C GLY A 510 -15.99 19.38 35.32
N GLU A 511 -17.28 19.26 35.04
CA GLU A 511 -17.82 18.28 34.08
C GLU A 511 -17.16 18.45 32.71
N GLN A 512 -17.11 19.67 32.16
CA GLN A 512 -16.48 19.93 30.88
C GLN A 512 -14.96 19.70 30.89
N ALA A 513 -14.28 19.83 32.04
CA ALA A 513 -12.87 19.49 32.17
C ALA A 513 -12.65 17.96 32.11
N GLU A 514 -13.51 17.18 32.76
CA GLU A 514 -13.49 15.72 32.69
C GLU A 514 -13.93 15.17 31.32
N GLU A 515 -14.90 15.78 30.65
CA GLU A 515 -15.24 15.48 29.24
C GLU A 515 -14.01 15.68 28.33
N ARG A 516 -13.35 16.85 28.42
CA ARG A 516 -12.13 17.15 27.65
C ARG A 516 -11.02 16.14 27.94
N LYS A 517 -10.87 15.72 29.19
CA LYS A 517 -9.90 14.69 29.61
C LYS A 517 -10.25 13.32 29.01
N GLN A 518 -11.51 12.89 29.05
CA GLN A 518 -11.95 11.64 28.40
C GLN A 518 -11.71 11.66 26.87
N ILE A 519 -11.95 12.81 26.20
CA ILE A 519 -11.66 13.00 24.77
C ILE A 519 -10.14 12.93 24.50
N LEU A 520 -9.31 13.49 25.38
CA LEU A 520 -7.85 13.39 25.27
C LEU A 520 -7.34 11.96 25.51
N GLU A 521 -7.92 11.24 26.48
CA GLU A 521 -7.60 9.83 26.74
C GLU A 521 -8.04 8.92 25.58
N SER A 522 -9.23 9.13 25.00
CA SER A 522 -9.68 8.40 23.82
C SER A 522 -8.79 8.69 22.61
N MET A 523 -8.50 9.95 22.32
CA MET A 523 -7.57 10.38 21.26
C MET A 523 -6.15 9.84 21.46
N GLN A 524 -5.67 9.74 22.71
CA GLN A 524 -4.40 9.12 23.02
C GLN A 524 -4.44 7.60 22.75
N SER A 525 -5.54 6.92 23.09
CA SER A 525 -5.73 5.50 22.76
C SER A 525 -5.74 5.28 21.24
N ASP A 526 -6.50 6.08 20.49
CA ASP A 526 -6.54 6.08 19.03
C ASP A 526 -5.15 6.34 18.44
N ARG A 527 -4.40 7.30 18.99
CA ARG A 527 -3.02 7.56 18.57
C ARG A 527 -2.13 6.34 18.74
N THR A 528 -2.26 5.56 19.82
CA THR A 528 -1.50 4.30 19.97
C THR A 528 -1.95 3.22 18.99
N THR A 529 -3.25 3.10 18.73
CA THR A 529 -3.82 2.12 17.78
C THR A 529 -3.41 2.44 16.34
N ILE A 530 -3.52 3.71 15.93
CA ILE A 530 -3.04 4.21 14.65
C ILE A 530 -1.51 4.05 14.54
N SER A 531 -0.74 4.35 15.60
CA SER A 531 0.72 4.15 15.59
C SER A 531 1.10 2.68 15.43
N ARG A 532 0.35 1.75 16.04
CA ARG A 532 0.56 0.30 15.88
C ARG A 532 0.24 -0.14 14.46
N ALA A 533 -0.91 0.26 13.92
CA ALA A 533 -1.31 -0.02 12.54
C ALA A 533 -0.34 0.58 11.52
N LEU A 534 0.19 1.78 11.75
CA LEU A 534 1.21 2.41 10.90
C LEU A 534 2.57 1.69 10.99
N SER A 535 2.92 1.11 12.13
CA SER A 535 4.11 0.25 12.27
C SER A 535 3.96 -1.03 11.46
N GLN A 536 2.84 -1.73 11.61
CA GLN A 536 2.53 -2.93 10.80
C GLN A 536 2.48 -2.61 9.29
N ASN A 537 1.97 -1.44 8.91
CA ASN A 537 1.98 -0.97 7.51
C ASN A 537 3.36 -0.51 6.99
N ARG A 538 4.38 -0.37 7.86
CA ARG A 538 5.79 -0.26 7.45
C ARG A 538 6.42 -1.63 7.29
N GLU A 539 6.26 -2.48 8.29
CA GLU A 539 6.75 -3.86 8.32
C GLU A 539 6.27 -4.67 7.11
N LEU A 540 4.96 -4.61 6.78
CA LEU A 540 4.41 -5.24 5.56
C LEU A 540 4.97 -4.66 4.25
N LYS A 541 5.42 -3.39 4.24
CA LYS A 541 6.08 -2.79 3.06
C LYS A 541 7.55 -3.17 2.98
N GLU A 542 8.21 -3.30 4.12
CA GLU A 542 9.59 -3.78 4.22
C GLU A 542 9.65 -5.25 3.77
N GLN A 543 8.77 -6.12 4.28
CA GLN A 543 8.58 -7.50 3.79
C GLN A 543 8.25 -7.57 2.29
N LEU A 544 7.39 -6.68 1.77
CA LEU A 544 7.08 -6.63 0.33
C LEU A 544 8.29 -6.22 -0.51
N VAL A 545 9.10 -5.28 -0.03
CA VAL A 545 10.36 -4.86 -0.67
C VAL A 545 11.41 -5.96 -0.57
N GLU A 546 11.50 -6.69 0.54
CA GLU A 546 12.37 -7.85 0.68
C GLU A 546 11.97 -8.99 -0.26
N LEU A 547 10.68 -9.29 -0.38
CA LEU A 547 10.15 -10.27 -1.33
C LEU A 547 10.40 -9.84 -2.79
N GLN A 548 10.23 -8.56 -3.11
CA GLN A 548 10.56 -8.02 -4.43
C GLN A 548 12.07 -8.11 -4.73
N ASN A 549 12.92 -7.76 -3.76
CA ASN A 549 14.37 -7.89 -3.87
C ASN A 549 14.81 -9.36 -4.00
N GLY A 550 14.18 -10.28 -3.26
CA GLY A 550 14.38 -11.71 -3.36
C GLY A 550 13.98 -12.25 -4.73
N PHE A 551 12.84 -11.82 -5.27
CA PHE A 551 12.41 -12.18 -6.62
C PHE A 551 13.37 -11.65 -7.70
N VAL A 552 13.88 -10.42 -7.56
CA VAL A 552 14.88 -9.86 -8.49
C VAL A 552 16.21 -10.61 -8.39
N LYS A 553 16.69 -10.93 -7.19
CA LYS A 553 17.90 -11.76 -6.98
C LYS A 553 17.73 -13.13 -7.63
N LEU A 554 16.69 -13.87 -7.27
CA LEU A 554 16.37 -15.18 -7.84
C LEU A 554 16.19 -15.11 -9.37
N SER A 555 15.61 -14.05 -9.92
CA SER A 555 15.49 -13.87 -11.37
C SER A 555 16.84 -13.63 -12.06
N ASN A 556 17.77 -12.93 -11.39
CA ASN A 556 19.13 -12.71 -11.90
C ASN A 556 19.96 -13.99 -11.78
N GLU A 557 19.93 -14.65 -10.62
CA GLU A 557 20.60 -15.93 -10.36
C GLU A 557 20.11 -17.02 -11.34
N ASN A 558 18.80 -17.11 -11.59
CA ASN A 558 18.27 -18.02 -12.63
C ASN A 558 18.73 -17.65 -14.05
N MET A 559 18.89 -16.36 -14.37
CA MET A 559 19.43 -15.91 -15.65
C MET A 559 20.92 -16.27 -15.78
N GLU A 560 21.72 -16.07 -14.74
CA GLU A 560 23.14 -16.40 -14.68
C GLU A 560 23.36 -17.91 -14.76
N ILE A 561 22.64 -18.71 -13.97
CA ILE A 561 22.66 -20.18 -14.02
C ILE A 561 22.21 -20.68 -15.40
N THR A 562 21.17 -20.11 -15.99
CA THR A 562 20.72 -20.47 -17.35
C THR A 562 21.77 -20.12 -18.40
N THR A 563 22.46 -18.99 -18.26
CA THR A 563 23.54 -18.56 -19.18
C THR A 563 24.75 -19.47 -19.05
N ALA A 564 25.19 -19.76 -17.81
CA ALA A 564 26.28 -20.69 -17.52
C ALA A 564 25.99 -22.11 -18.04
N LEU A 565 24.76 -22.59 -17.85
CA LEU A 565 24.30 -23.87 -18.38
C LEU A 565 24.32 -23.89 -19.92
N GLN A 566 23.97 -22.79 -20.58
CA GLN A 566 24.07 -22.68 -22.04
C GLN A 566 25.53 -22.67 -22.53
N SER A 567 26.44 -21.98 -21.84
CA SER A 567 27.87 -22.03 -22.18
C SER A 567 28.47 -23.42 -21.93
N GLU A 568 28.13 -24.10 -20.83
CA GLU A 568 28.58 -25.48 -20.58
C GLU A 568 28.01 -26.47 -21.60
N GLN A 569 26.75 -26.31 -22.02
CA GLN A 569 26.19 -27.09 -23.12
C GLN A 569 26.91 -26.81 -24.45
N HIS A 570 27.42 -25.60 -24.69
CA HIS A 570 28.23 -25.28 -25.86
C HIS A 570 29.62 -25.94 -25.76
N VAL A 571 30.31 -25.81 -24.63
CA VAL A 571 31.61 -26.47 -24.37
C VAL A 571 31.49 -27.99 -24.51
N LYS A 572 30.44 -28.61 -23.95
CA LYS A 572 30.13 -30.03 -24.10
C LYS A 572 29.95 -30.46 -25.57
N LYS A 573 29.31 -29.63 -26.40
CA LYS A 573 29.17 -29.88 -27.85
C LYS A 573 30.51 -29.80 -28.58
N GLU A 574 31.37 -28.83 -28.25
CA GLU A 574 32.71 -28.72 -28.84
C GLU A 574 33.64 -29.85 -28.38
N LEU A 575 33.57 -30.28 -27.11
CA LEU A 575 34.29 -31.44 -26.61
C LEU A 575 33.83 -32.73 -27.32
N ALA A 576 32.52 -32.91 -27.53
CA ALA A 576 31.99 -34.05 -28.28
C ALA A 576 32.49 -34.07 -29.75
N LYS A 577 32.54 -32.92 -30.44
CA LYS A 577 33.13 -32.80 -31.78
C LYS A 577 34.61 -33.21 -31.77
N LYS A 578 35.41 -32.68 -30.84
CA LYS A 578 36.85 -32.99 -30.71
C LYS A 578 37.09 -34.47 -30.40
N LEU A 579 36.27 -35.07 -29.55
CA LEU A 579 36.34 -36.49 -29.22
C LEU A 579 36.02 -37.35 -30.45
N GLY A 580 34.99 -36.99 -31.23
CA GLY A 580 34.70 -37.61 -32.53
C GLY A 580 35.88 -37.53 -33.51
N GLN A 581 36.49 -36.35 -33.69
CA GLN A 581 37.67 -36.16 -34.54
C GLN A 581 38.90 -36.96 -34.08
N LEU A 582 39.07 -37.16 -32.76
CA LEU A 582 40.14 -38.01 -32.22
C LEU A 582 39.83 -39.50 -32.43
N GLN A 583 38.56 -39.90 -32.34
CA GLN A 583 38.12 -41.28 -32.59
C GLN A 583 38.22 -41.66 -34.07
N GLU A 584 37.93 -40.72 -34.97
CA GLU A 584 38.12 -40.83 -36.43
C GLU A 584 39.60 -41.03 -36.76
N LYS A 585 40.49 -40.14 -36.29
CA LYS A 585 41.95 -40.28 -36.46
C LYS A 585 42.54 -41.56 -35.85
N LEU A 586 41.97 -42.04 -34.74
CA LEU A 586 42.35 -43.30 -34.13
C LEU A 586 41.83 -44.52 -34.94
N GLY A 587 40.81 -44.34 -35.77
CA GLY A 587 40.44 -45.28 -36.84
C GLY A 587 41.47 -45.27 -37.97
N GLU A 588 41.74 -44.10 -38.56
CA GLU A 588 42.73 -43.92 -39.64
C GLU A 588 44.10 -44.52 -39.28
N LEU A 589 44.58 -44.28 -38.05
CA LEU A 589 45.85 -44.82 -37.56
C LEU A 589 45.81 -46.33 -37.33
N LYS A 590 44.67 -46.92 -36.97
CA LYS A 590 44.53 -48.38 -36.86
C LYS A 590 44.56 -49.03 -38.23
N GLU A 591 43.80 -48.52 -39.20
CA GLU A 591 43.82 -49.02 -40.58
C GLU A 591 45.23 -48.92 -41.18
N MET A 592 45.94 -47.82 -40.93
CA MET A 592 47.34 -47.67 -41.34
C MET A 592 48.28 -48.68 -40.68
N VAL A 593 48.10 -48.98 -39.39
CA VAL A 593 48.90 -49.99 -38.66
C VAL A 593 48.57 -51.42 -39.12
N GLU A 594 47.30 -51.72 -39.42
CA GLU A 594 46.88 -53.02 -39.96
C GLU A 594 47.45 -53.23 -41.38
N LEU A 595 47.37 -52.21 -42.25
CA LEU A 595 48.03 -52.22 -43.57
C LEU A 595 49.54 -52.43 -43.46
N LYS A 596 50.23 -51.72 -42.56
CA LYS A 596 51.68 -51.87 -42.34
C LYS A 596 52.05 -53.21 -41.69
N SER A 597 51.18 -53.77 -40.85
CA SER A 597 51.32 -55.15 -40.35
C SER A 597 51.23 -56.16 -41.49
N GLN A 598 50.27 -56.00 -42.40
CA GLN A 598 50.11 -56.88 -43.55
C GLN A 598 51.29 -56.78 -44.52
N GLU A 599 51.79 -55.57 -44.80
CA GLU A 599 53.05 -55.37 -45.56
C GLU A 599 54.23 -56.08 -44.89
N ALA A 600 54.40 -55.92 -43.57
CA ALA A 600 55.48 -56.56 -42.83
C ALA A 600 55.38 -58.10 -42.83
N GLN A 601 54.17 -58.65 -42.71
CA GLN A 601 53.93 -60.10 -42.83
C GLN A 601 54.27 -60.61 -44.24
N ASN A 602 53.89 -59.88 -45.29
CA ASN A 602 54.20 -60.25 -46.67
C ASN A 602 55.73 -60.24 -46.93
N LEU A 603 56.43 -59.22 -46.43
CA LEU A 603 57.90 -59.14 -46.50
C LEU A 603 58.58 -60.24 -45.67
N GLN A 604 58.02 -60.60 -44.51
CA GLN A 604 58.52 -61.72 -43.72
C GLN A 604 58.34 -63.07 -44.45
N GLN A 605 57.20 -63.30 -45.10
CA GLN A 605 56.99 -64.51 -45.92
C GLN A 605 58.00 -64.59 -47.08
N GLN A 606 58.30 -63.47 -47.74
CA GLN A 606 59.35 -63.41 -48.77
C GLN A 606 60.74 -63.73 -48.20
N ARG A 607 61.12 -63.16 -47.05
CA ARG A 607 62.36 -63.49 -46.34
C ARG A 607 62.45 -64.99 -46.06
N ASP A 608 61.38 -65.59 -45.56
CA ASP A 608 61.36 -67.00 -45.14
C ASP A 608 61.40 -67.95 -46.35
N GLN A 609 60.82 -67.56 -47.50
CA GLN A 609 61.02 -68.22 -48.78
C GLN A 609 62.50 -68.17 -49.22
N TYR A 610 63.14 -66.99 -49.23
CA TYR A 610 64.56 -66.88 -49.58
C TYR A 610 65.48 -67.67 -48.65
N MET A 611 65.20 -67.68 -47.34
CA MET A 611 65.93 -68.50 -46.37
C MET A 611 65.78 -70.00 -46.66
N SER A 612 64.57 -70.46 -47.04
CA SER A 612 64.36 -71.87 -47.42
C SER A 612 65.16 -72.28 -48.66
N HIS A 613 65.23 -71.40 -49.68
CA HIS A 613 66.05 -71.64 -50.88
C HIS A 613 67.55 -71.62 -50.58
N LEU A 614 68.01 -70.70 -49.73
CA LEU A 614 69.41 -70.68 -49.30
C LEU A 614 69.79 -71.94 -48.51
N GLN A 615 68.89 -72.43 -47.64
CA GLN A 615 69.09 -73.67 -46.89
C GLN A 615 69.12 -74.91 -47.80
N GLN A 616 68.23 -74.99 -48.81
CA GLN A 616 68.27 -76.01 -49.86
C GLN A 616 69.62 -76.00 -50.61
N TYR A 617 70.11 -74.81 -50.97
CA TYR A 617 71.37 -74.65 -51.70
C TYR A 617 72.61 -75.00 -50.86
N MET A 618 72.62 -74.64 -49.57
CA MET A 618 73.67 -75.07 -48.63
C MET A 618 73.69 -76.59 -48.45
N ALA A 619 72.51 -77.23 -48.30
CA ALA A 619 72.43 -78.68 -48.18
C ALA A 619 72.93 -79.40 -49.44
N ALA A 620 72.59 -78.89 -50.64
CA ALA A 620 73.08 -79.42 -51.91
C ALA A 620 74.62 -79.28 -52.05
N TYR A 621 75.19 -78.16 -51.61
CA TYR A 621 76.66 -78.00 -51.57
C TYR A 621 77.33 -78.92 -50.56
N GLN A 622 76.73 -79.14 -49.39
CA GLN A 622 77.27 -80.03 -48.36
C GLN A 622 77.27 -81.49 -48.83
N GLN A 623 76.22 -81.92 -49.54
CA GLN A 623 76.18 -83.22 -50.21
C GLN A 623 77.29 -83.35 -51.27
N LEU A 624 77.43 -82.34 -52.15
CA LEU A 624 78.49 -82.33 -53.16
C LEU A 624 79.91 -82.34 -52.55
N ALA A 625 80.09 -81.79 -51.35
CA ALA A 625 81.34 -81.86 -50.61
C ALA A 625 81.60 -83.28 -50.07
N SER A 626 80.60 -83.94 -49.45
CA SER A 626 80.75 -85.33 -48.99
C SER A 626 80.98 -86.31 -50.15
N ASP A 627 80.35 -86.10 -51.30
CA ASP A 627 80.52 -86.92 -52.49
C ASP A 627 81.94 -86.77 -53.07
N LYS A 628 82.49 -85.54 -53.06
CA LYS A 628 83.89 -85.27 -53.41
C LYS A 628 84.87 -85.92 -52.44
N GLU A 629 84.61 -85.90 -51.13
CA GLU A 629 85.43 -86.60 -50.15
C GLU A 629 85.41 -88.12 -50.35
N LEU A 630 84.24 -88.70 -50.63
CA LEU A 630 84.09 -90.12 -50.93
C LEU A 630 84.93 -90.50 -52.16
N LEU A 631 84.86 -89.69 -53.22
CA LEU A 631 85.66 -89.88 -54.44
C LEU A 631 87.17 -89.78 -54.17
N HIS A 632 87.62 -88.82 -53.35
CA HIS A 632 89.05 -88.73 -52.96
C HIS A 632 89.50 -89.97 -52.17
N LYS A 633 88.66 -90.48 -51.26
CA LYS A 633 88.94 -91.72 -50.50
C LYS A 633 89.03 -92.93 -51.43
N GLN A 634 88.16 -93.00 -52.46
CA GLN A 634 88.19 -94.05 -53.48
C GLN A 634 89.45 -93.98 -54.38
N VAL A 635 89.83 -92.78 -54.84
CA VAL A 635 91.05 -92.57 -55.64
C VAL A 635 92.30 -92.92 -54.83
N LEU A 636 92.38 -92.50 -53.56
CA LEU A 636 93.52 -92.83 -52.68
C LEU A 636 93.67 -94.36 -52.50
N LEU A 637 92.56 -95.08 -52.32
CA LEU A 637 92.58 -96.55 -52.25
C LEU A 637 93.04 -97.17 -53.58
N GLN A 638 92.60 -96.62 -54.72
CA GLN A 638 93.04 -97.07 -56.04
C GLN A 638 94.55 -96.84 -56.27
N THR A 639 95.10 -95.71 -55.82
CA THR A 639 96.55 -95.45 -55.84
C THR A 639 97.29 -96.48 -54.97
N GLN A 640 96.84 -96.72 -53.73
CA GLN A 640 97.48 -97.72 -52.84
C GLN A 640 97.47 -99.14 -53.41
N LEU A 641 96.45 -99.51 -54.20
CA LEU A 641 96.41 -100.79 -54.91
C LEU A 641 97.37 -100.80 -56.12
N MET A 642 97.51 -99.68 -56.83
CA MET A 642 98.47 -99.53 -57.93
C MET A 642 99.91 -99.58 -57.43
N ASP A 643 100.23 -98.92 -56.32
CA ASP A 643 101.56 -98.91 -55.69
C ASP A 643 101.97 -100.33 -55.26
N ARG A 644 101.02 -101.13 -54.74
CA ARG A 644 101.26 -102.56 -54.42
C ARG A 644 101.57 -103.37 -55.67
N LEU A 645 100.77 -103.25 -56.72
CA LEU A 645 101.01 -103.96 -57.99
C LEU A 645 102.37 -103.59 -58.60
N GLN A 646 102.79 -102.32 -58.52
CA GLN A 646 104.13 -101.90 -58.95
C GLN A 646 105.23 -102.49 -58.05
N HIS A 647 105.01 -102.56 -56.74
CA HIS A 647 105.97 -103.19 -55.82
C HIS A 647 106.12 -104.69 -56.09
N GLU A 648 105.00 -105.40 -56.31
CA GLU A 648 104.96 -106.82 -56.70
C GLU A 648 105.66 -107.04 -58.05
N GLU A 649 105.45 -106.16 -59.05
CA GLU A 649 106.14 -106.22 -60.34
C GLU A 649 107.66 -106.01 -60.20
N VAL A 650 108.10 -105.05 -59.38
CA VAL A 650 109.52 -104.81 -59.10
C VAL A 650 110.14 -105.97 -58.32
N GLN A 651 109.43 -106.52 -57.34
CA GLN A 651 109.88 -107.70 -56.58
C GLN A 651 110.04 -108.92 -57.50
N GLY A 652 109.11 -109.12 -58.45
CA GLY A 652 109.22 -110.16 -59.48
C GLY A 652 110.43 -109.98 -60.40
N LYS A 653 110.74 -108.74 -60.81
CA LYS A 653 111.94 -108.42 -61.62
C LYS A 653 113.23 -108.72 -60.86
N VAL A 654 113.35 -108.30 -59.60
CA VAL A 654 114.53 -108.56 -58.75
C VAL A 654 114.71 -110.07 -58.50
N ALA A 655 113.61 -110.83 -58.34
CA ALA A 655 113.68 -112.29 -58.24
C ALA A 655 114.21 -112.95 -59.53
N ALA A 656 113.80 -112.46 -60.70
CA ALA A 656 114.29 -112.93 -62.00
C ALA A 656 115.77 -112.57 -62.24
N GLU A 657 116.21 -111.35 -61.88
CA GLU A 657 117.62 -110.96 -61.95
C GLU A 657 118.51 -111.83 -61.06
N LYS A 658 118.05 -112.13 -59.83
CA LYS A 658 118.77 -113.03 -58.91
C LYS A 658 118.87 -114.46 -59.45
N ALA A 659 117.83 -114.98 -60.09
CA ALA A 659 117.86 -116.30 -60.74
C ALA A 659 118.85 -116.36 -61.92
N LEU A 660 118.98 -115.28 -62.70
CA LEU A 660 119.99 -115.16 -63.76
C LEU A 660 121.42 -115.11 -63.19
N GLN A 661 121.63 -114.42 -62.07
CA GLN A 661 122.93 -114.36 -61.40
C GLN A 661 123.35 -115.72 -60.82
N GLU A 662 122.42 -116.45 -60.19
CA GLU A 662 122.65 -117.81 -59.70
C GLU A 662 122.95 -118.79 -60.85
N LEU A 663 122.25 -118.67 -61.98
CA LEU A 663 122.54 -119.45 -63.19
C LEU A 663 123.98 -119.21 -63.69
N GLN A 664 124.42 -117.94 -63.73
CA GLN A 664 125.77 -117.57 -64.16
C GLN A 664 126.85 -118.14 -63.21
N GLU A 665 126.60 -118.17 -61.90
CA GLU A 665 127.50 -118.85 -60.96
C GLU A 665 127.57 -120.36 -61.17
N THR A 666 126.44 -121.03 -61.51
CA THR A 666 126.46 -122.48 -61.75
C THR A 666 127.26 -122.86 -63.00
N GLN A 667 127.27 -122.02 -64.04
CA GLN A 667 128.05 -122.25 -65.26
C GLN A 667 129.57 -122.27 -64.98
N GLY A 668 130.10 -121.28 -64.24
CA GLY A 668 131.54 -121.25 -63.89
C GLY A 668 131.99 -122.43 -63.01
N ARG A 669 131.09 -122.95 -62.17
CA ARG A 669 131.35 -124.18 -61.38
C ARG A 669 131.41 -125.43 -62.26
N LEU A 670 130.62 -125.49 -63.33
CA LEU A 670 130.58 -126.62 -64.27
C LEU A 670 131.83 -126.69 -65.17
N GLU A 671 132.33 -125.55 -65.66
CA GLU A 671 133.57 -125.47 -66.43
C GLU A 671 134.79 -125.91 -65.59
N SER A 672 134.80 -125.54 -64.30
CA SER A 672 135.82 -125.99 -63.34
C SER A 672 135.82 -127.51 -63.15
N ALA A 673 134.64 -128.14 -63.16
CA ALA A 673 134.47 -129.58 -62.94
C ALA A 673 134.80 -130.45 -64.16
N THR A 674 134.73 -129.91 -65.38
CA THR A 674 135.07 -130.67 -66.60
C THR A 674 136.58 -130.79 -66.81
N GLN A 675 137.37 -129.76 -66.48
CA GLN A 675 138.84 -129.81 -66.60
C GLN A 675 139.48 -130.84 -65.66
N GLN A 676 138.94 -131.03 -64.45
CA GLN A 676 139.45 -132.01 -63.49
C GLN A 676 139.09 -133.47 -63.87
N ASN A 677 138.08 -133.68 -64.73
CA ASN A 677 137.52 -135.01 -64.98
C ASN A 677 138.31 -135.89 -65.97
N GLN A 678 139.15 -135.32 -66.83
CA GLN A 678 139.83 -136.10 -67.88
C GLN A 678 141.21 -136.66 -67.46
N GLN A 679 141.78 -136.23 -66.35
CA GLN A 679 143.16 -136.59 -65.96
C GLN A 679 143.25 -137.78 -64.98
N LEU A 680 142.13 -138.25 -64.40
CA LEU A 680 142.16 -139.10 -63.20
C LEU A 680 141.13 -140.25 -63.10
N GLN A 681 140.51 -140.74 -64.19
CA GLN A 681 139.57 -141.87 -64.07
C GLN A 681 139.65 -142.98 -65.14
N ALA A 682 140.84 -143.56 -65.27
CA ALA A 682 140.92 -145.02 -65.47
C ALA A 682 141.01 -145.69 -64.08
N GLN A 683 140.38 -146.87 -63.92
CA GLN A 683 140.28 -147.71 -62.70
C GLN A 683 139.15 -147.37 -61.69
N LEU A 684 138.04 -148.14 -61.77
CA LEU A 684 137.40 -149.01 -60.74
C LEU A 684 137.44 -148.61 -59.23
N SER A 685 136.42 -148.85 -58.37
CA SER A 685 135.04 -149.40 -58.50
C SER A 685 134.23 -149.28 -57.17
N LEU A 686 132.95 -149.73 -57.19
CA LEU A 686 132.03 -150.13 -56.09
C LEU A 686 131.23 -149.11 -55.23
N MET A 687 129.89 -149.23 -55.33
CA MET A 687 128.83 -149.00 -54.31
C MET A 687 128.57 -147.56 -53.78
N ALA A 688 127.33 -147.14 -53.44
CA ALA A 688 126.02 -147.83 -53.50
C ALA A 688 124.82 -146.88 -53.75
N MET A 689 123.96 -147.34 -54.67
CA MET A 689 122.47 -147.40 -54.66
C MET A 689 121.55 -146.15 -54.73
N PRO A 690 120.34 -146.26 -55.34
CA PRO A 690 119.52 -145.11 -55.76
C PRO A 690 118.07 -145.08 -55.21
N GLY A 691 117.30 -144.06 -55.59
CA GLY A 691 115.84 -143.97 -55.44
C GLY A 691 115.24 -142.78 -56.19
N GLU A 692 114.64 -143.03 -57.37
CA GLU A 692 113.93 -142.04 -58.21
C GLU A 692 112.40 -142.24 -58.11
N GLY A 693 111.62 -141.27 -58.64
CA GLY A 693 110.15 -141.24 -58.59
C GLY A 693 109.64 -139.88 -58.13
N ASP A 694 109.29 -138.88 -58.95
CA ASP A 694 108.79 -138.78 -60.35
C ASP A 694 107.25 -138.76 -60.51
N GLY A 695 106.80 -137.74 -61.26
CA GLY A 695 105.46 -137.46 -61.80
C GLY A 695 104.23 -137.30 -60.87
N LEU A 696 103.08 -136.82 -61.37
CA LEU A 696 102.78 -135.90 -62.50
C LEU A 696 101.27 -135.51 -62.45
N ASP A 697 100.93 -134.29 -62.87
CA ASP A 697 99.70 -133.82 -63.55
C ASP A 697 98.23 -134.14 -63.11
N SER A 698 97.48 -133.05 -62.92
CA SER A 698 96.20 -132.71 -63.62
C SER A 698 94.79 -133.07 -63.09
N GLU A 699 93.82 -132.34 -63.69
CA GLU A 699 92.33 -132.46 -63.72
C GLU A 699 91.49 -131.80 -62.58
N GLU A 700 90.23 -131.53 -62.92
CA GLU A 700 89.25 -130.72 -62.17
C GLU A 700 88.11 -131.56 -61.52
N LYS A 701 87.25 -130.86 -60.74
CA LYS A 701 85.81 -131.12 -60.46
C LYS A 701 85.33 -131.99 -59.27
N GLU A 702 84.44 -131.32 -58.51
CA GLU A 702 83.12 -131.74 -58.01
C GLU A 702 82.92 -132.80 -56.90
N GLU A 703 81.80 -132.58 -56.19
CA GLU A 703 80.97 -133.45 -55.31
C GLU A 703 81.16 -133.62 -53.77
N GLU A 704 79.98 -133.70 -53.15
CA GLU A 704 79.51 -134.19 -51.83
C GLU A 704 80.08 -133.72 -50.46
N ALA A 705 79.33 -132.78 -49.87
CA ALA A 705 78.47 -132.97 -48.68
C ALA A 705 79.04 -133.36 -47.28
N ALA A 706 78.77 -132.47 -46.29
CA ALA A 706 77.95 -132.79 -45.11
C ALA A 706 77.39 -131.53 -44.40
N GLN A 707 76.12 -131.56 -43.99
CA GLN A 707 75.51 -130.61 -43.02
C GLN A 707 75.20 -131.34 -41.68
N PRO A 708 74.93 -130.63 -40.57
CA PRO A 708 73.55 -130.19 -40.25
C PRO A 708 73.46 -128.68 -39.97
N LYS A 709 72.53 -127.89 -40.57
CA LYS A 709 71.05 -127.83 -40.43
C LYS A 709 70.54 -126.91 -39.31
N LEU A 710 69.95 -125.77 -39.73
CA LEU A 710 68.76 -125.03 -39.23
C LEU A 710 68.96 -123.53 -39.50
N SER A 711 68.06 -122.75 -40.12
CA SER A 711 66.96 -122.99 -41.07
C SER A 711 66.41 -121.61 -41.49
N MET A 712 66.26 -121.33 -42.79
CA MET A 712 65.61 -120.10 -43.29
C MET A 712 64.09 -120.12 -43.01
N PRO A 713 63.41 -118.96 -42.99
CA PRO A 713 62.80 -118.47 -44.23
C PRO A 713 63.04 -116.97 -44.52
N GLU A 714 62.70 -116.55 -45.75
CA GLU A 714 62.79 -115.17 -46.21
C GLU A 714 61.65 -114.31 -45.63
N ASN A 715 61.89 -113.01 -45.41
CA ASN A 715 61.14 -111.93 -46.07
C ASN A 715 61.71 -110.53 -45.78
N LEU A 716 61.21 -109.58 -46.57
CA LEU A 716 61.30 -108.11 -46.47
C LEU A 716 61.58 -107.51 -45.09
N GLU A 717 62.46 -106.51 -45.02
CA GLU A 717 62.13 -105.26 -44.32
C GLU A 717 62.90 -104.06 -44.90
N SER A 718 62.30 -102.87 -44.84
CA SER A 718 62.64 -101.73 -45.69
C SER A 718 63.42 -100.63 -44.96
N ARG A 719 63.62 -99.49 -45.64
CA ARG A 719 64.04 -98.21 -45.04
C ARG A 719 63.19 -97.79 -43.82
N GLU A 720 61.98 -98.33 -43.69
CA GLU A 720 61.07 -98.07 -42.56
C GLU A 720 61.54 -98.72 -41.26
N ALA A 721 62.35 -99.80 -41.26
CA ALA A 721 62.87 -100.41 -40.04
C ALA A 721 63.84 -99.48 -39.29
N VAL A 722 64.72 -98.79 -40.03
CA VAL A 722 65.64 -97.77 -39.47
C VAL A 722 64.87 -96.53 -39.01
N VAL A 723 63.83 -96.12 -39.75
CA VAL A 723 62.94 -95.03 -39.36
C VAL A 723 62.11 -95.39 -38.12
N ALA A 724 61.67 -96.65 -37.98
CA ALA A 724 60.95 -97.14 -36.81
C ALA A 724 61.83 -97.12 -35.55
N PHE A 725 63.12 -97.45 -35.67
CA PHE A 725 64.07 -97.31 -34.56
C PHE A 725 64.14 -95.85 -34.07
N PHE A 726 64.41 -94.88 -34.96
CA PHE A 726 64.46 -93.46 -34.58
C PHE A 726 63.11 -92.90 -34.11
N ASN A 727 62.00 -93.31 -34.72
CA ASN A 727 60.65 -92.90 -34.30
C ASN A 727 60.28 -93.49 -32.94
N SER A 728 60.71 -94.72 -32.61
CA SER A 728 60.50 -95.30 -31.27
C SER A 728 61.31 -94.58 -30.19
N ALA A 729 62.54 -94.15 -30.51
CA ALA A 729 63.36 -93.34 -29.63
C ALA A 729 62.77 -91.94 -29.40
N LEU A 730 62.22 -91.31 -30.46
CA LEU A 730 61.50 -90.04 -30.36
C LEU A 730 60.20 -90.17 -29.54
N ALA A 731 59.37 -91.19 -29.82
CA ALA A 731 58.14 -91.45 -29.08
C ALA A 731 58.43 -91.70 -27.58
N SER A 732 59.49 -92.44 -27.26
CA SER A 732 59.93 -92.66 -25.87
C SER A 732 60.38 -91.35 -25.19
N ALA A 733 61.10 -90.47 -25.91
CA ALA A 733 61.51 -89.17 -25.39
C ALA A 733 60.32 -88.21 -25.20
N GLU A 734 59.34 -88.22 -26.11
CA GLU A 734 58.10 -87.45 -25.99
C GLU A 734 57.20 -88.00 -24.86
N GLU A 735 57.14 -89.31 -24.67
CA GLU A 735 56.39 -89.94 -23.56
C GLU A 735 57.01 -89.59 -22.20
N GLU A 736 58.33 -89.60 -22.04
CA GLU A 736 58.97 -89.07 -20.83
C GLU A 736 58.78 -87.55 -20.67
N GLN A 737 58.82 -86.77 -21.76
CA GLN A 737 58.52 -85.34 -21.66
C GLN A 737 57.06 -85.09 -21.23
N ALA A 738 56.11 -85.90 -21.71
CA ALA A 738 54.72 -85.89 -21.29
C ALA A 738 54.56 -86.36 -19.83
N ARG A 739 55.28 -87.40 -19.41
CA ARG A 739 55.34 -87.91 -18.03
C ARG A 739 55.84 -86.84 -17.07
N LEU A 740 56.94 -86.15 -17.41
CA LEU A 740 57.51 -85.05 -16.62
C LEU A 740 56.58 -83.83 -16.59
N ARG A 741 55.95 -83.44 -17.72
CA ARG A 741 54.90 -82.40 -17.73
C ARG A 741 53.68 -82.80 -16.88
N GLY A 742 53.33 -84.08 -16.84
CA GLY A 742 52.26 -84.64 -15.99
C GLY A 742 52.62 -84.63 -14.49
N GLN A 743 53.87 -84.97 -14.16
CA GLN A 743 54.41 -84.84 -12.80
C GLN A 743 54.45 -83.37 -12.35
N LEU A 744 54.94 -82.46 -13.19
CA LEU A 744 54.96 -81.02 -12.91
C LEU A 744 53.55 -80.44 -12.72
N LYS A 745 52.56 -80.87 -13.51
CA LYS A 745 51.14 -80.52 -13.28
C LYS A 745 50.61 -81.08 -11.94
N LYS A 746 50.90 -82.34 -11.59
CA LYS A 746 50.54 -82.92 -10.28
C LYS A 746 51.24 -82.21 -9.11
N GLN A 747 52.49 -81.80 -9.28
CA GLN A 747 53.26 -81.06 -8.28
C GLN A 747 52.71 -79.64 -8.10
N LYS A 748 52.43 -78.92 -9.20
CA LYS A 748 51.80 -77.58 -9.15
C LYS A 748 50.42 -77.64 -8.49
N LEU A 749 49.63 -78.69 -8.76
CA LEU A 749 48.34 -78.93 -8.09
C LEU A 749 48.50 -79.29 -6.60
N ARG A 750 49.56 -80.02 -6.22
CA ARG A 750 49.93 -80.23 -4.81
C ARG A 750 50.31 -78.92 -4.12
N CYS A 751 51.14 -78.09 -4.75
CA CYS A 751 51.53 -76.79 -4.21
C CYS A 751 50.34 -75.83 -4.07
N GLN A 752 49.41 -75.81 -5.03
CA GLN A 752 48.17 -75.03 -4.90
C GLN A 752 47.28 -75.55 -3.76
N ARG A 753 47.14 -76.88 -3.59
CA ARG A 753 46.41 -77.45 -2.46
C ARG A 753 47.08 -77.17 -1.10
N LEU A 754 48.41 -77.12 -1.05
CA LEU A 754 49.16 -76.70 0.13
C LEU A 754 49.00 -75.21 0.42
N ALA A 755 49.03 -74.34 -0.60
CA ALA A 755 48.78 -72.91 -0.45
C ALA A 755 47.36 -72.61 0.11
N HIS A 756 46.36 -73.43 -0.23
CA HIS A 756 45.02 -73.35 0.36
C HIS A 756 44.87 -74.04 1.73
N LEU A 757 45.93 -74.67 2.26
CA LEU A 757 45.95 -75.32 3.59
C LEU A 757 46.80 -74.56 4.63
N VAL A 758 47.67 -73.64 4.21
CA VAL A 758 48.48 -72.79 5.12
C VAL A 758 47.76 -71.47 5.38
N ALA A 759 46.52 -71.57 5.85
CA ALA A 759 45.70 -70.44 6.29
C ALA A 759 45.05 -70.69 7.66
N PRO A 760 45.83 -70.56 8.75
CA PRO A 760 45.43 -69.85 9.96
C PRO A 760 46.22 -68.53 10.07
N GLY A 761 45.82 -67.53 10.85
CA GLY A 761 44.70 -67.50 11.79
C GLY A 761 45.11 -66.90 13.15
N GLN A 762 45.17 -65.56 13.21
CA GLN A 762 45.22 -64.70 14.40
C GLN A 762 46.33 -64.89 15.46
N GLN A 763 47.00 -63.75 15.77
CA GLN A 763 47.78 -63.46 16.99
C GLN A 763 49.10 -64.28 17.10
N VAL A 764 50.24 -63.75 17.55
CA VAL A 764 50.53 -62.91 18.73
C VAL A 764 51.77 -62.00 18.49
N GLN A 765 51.84 -60.88 19.23
CA GLN A 765 52.97 -60.01 19.62
C GLN A 765 54.37 -60.07 18.92
N GLU A 766 54.84 -58.88 18.50
CA GLU A 766 55.91 -58.11 19.19
C GLU A 766 57.24 -58.83 19.54
N GLU A 767 58.32 -58.57 18.79
CA GLU A 767 59.49 -57.81 19.29
C GLU A 767 60.52 -57.49 18.18
N ALA A 768 61.55 -56.71 18.52
CA ALA A 768 62.38 -55.95 17.58
C ALA A 768 63.60 -56.69 17.00
N ALA A 769 63.96 -56.35 15.75
CA ALA A 769 65.34 -56.17 15.33
C ALA A 769 65.44 -55.29 14.05
N ALA A 770 66.26 -54.25 14.09
CA ALA A 770 66.79 -53.58 12.91
C ALA A 770 68.29 -53.97 12.78
N PRO A 771 68.87 -54.02 11.56
CA PRO A 771 69.24 -52.76 10.91
C PRO A 771 69.06 -52.70 9.38
N SER A 772 68.68 -51.51 8.91
CA SER A 772 69.16 -50.88 7.65
C SER A 772 69.19 -51.73 6.37
N GLY A 773 68.04 -51.94 5.75
CA GLY A 773 67.92 -52.32 4.33
C GLY A 773 66.65 -51.70 3.73
N ASP A 774 66.79 -50.86 2.70
CA ASP A 774 65.71 -50.00 2.21
C ASP A 774 64.71 -50.75 1.31
N SER A 775 63.74 -51.43 1.93
CA SER A 775 62.52 -51.93 1.28
C SER A 775 61.46 -52.33 2.33
N VAL A 776 60.28 -51.73 2.26
CA VAL A 776 59.11 -52.13 3.07
C VAL A 776 58.64 -53.53 2.63
N PRO A 777 58.49 -54.52 3.54
CA PRO A 777 58.00 -55.84 3.18
C PRO A 777 56.61 -55.76 2.55
N GLY A 778 56.43 -56.34 1.36
CA GLY A 778 55.20 -56.19 0.57
C GLY A 778 53.92 -56.63 1.29
N GLU A 779 54.03 -57.58 2.23
CA GLU A 779 52.94 -58.03 3.11
C GLU A 779 52.49 -56.93 4.08
N THR A 780 53.42 -56.15 4.64
CA THR A 780 53.10 -55.00 5.50
C THR A 780 52.49 -53.86 4.70
N HIS A 781 52.95 -53.64 3.46
CA HIS A 781 52.35 -52.68 2.55
C HIS A 781 50.91 -53.09 2.16
N GLN A 782 50.65 -54.37 1.86
CA GLN A 782 49.30 -54.88 1.61
C GLN A 782 48.40 -54.82 2.84
N ALA A 783 48.91 -55.15 4.03
CA ALA A 783 48.15 -55.03 5.28
C ALA A 783 47.75 -53.57 5.57
N LEU A 784 48.68 -52.62 5.34
CA LEU A 784 48.42 -51.19 5.46
C LEU A 784 47.44 -50.69 4.39
N GLN A 785 47.57 -51.16 3.14
CA GLN A 785 46.63 -50.84 2.05
C GLN A 785 45.21 -51.30 2.41
N VAL A 786 45.02 -52.56 2.84
CA VAL A 786 43.70 -53.09 3.24
C VAL A 786 43.14 -52.39 4.49
N ALA A 787 43.99 -51.88 5.39
CA ALA A 787 43.57 -51.03 6.50
C ALA A 787 43.12 -49.64 6.02
N MET A 788 43.85 -49.04 5.07
CA MET A 788 43.49 -47.78 4.42
C MET A 788 42.19 -47.89 3.63
N ASP A 789 42.02 -48.92 2.80
CA ASP A 789 40.82 -49.12 1.98
C ASP A 789 39.57 -49.23 2.87
N LYS A 790 39.67 -49.90 4.03
CA LYS A 790 38.60 -50.00 5.05
C LYS A 790 38.35 -48.68 5.77
N LEU A 791 39.39 -47.91 6.06
CA LEU A 791 39.26 -46.59 6.69
C LEU A 791 38.62 -45.59 5.71
N GLN A 792 39.00 -45.62 4.44
CA GLN A 792 38.44 -44.83 3.35
C GLN A 792 36.98 -45.20 3.07
N GLY A 793 36.65 -46.49 3.07
CA GLY A 793 35.27 -46.98 2.99
C GLY A 793 34.41 -46.43 4.13
N ARG A 794 34.85 -46.58 5.39
CA ARG A 794 34.15 -46.01 6.55
C ARG A 794 34.06 -44.49 6.52
N PHE A 795 35.07 -43.79 6.02
CA PHE A 795 35.05 -42.33 5.90
C PHE A 795 34.03 -41.87 4.84
N LEU A 796 33.90 -42.61 3.74
CA LEU A 796 32.85 -42.41 2.74
C LEU A 796 31.45 -42.68 3.32
N GLU A 797 31.26 -43.81 4.02
CA GLU A 797 30.01 -44.16 4.70
C GLU A 797 29.58 -43.07 5.70
N LEU A 798 30.48 -42.64 6.60
CA LEU A 798 30.19 -41.63 7.61
C LEU A 798 29.99 -40.23 7.01
N MET A 799 30.65 -39.91 5.89
CA MET A 799 30.38 -38.68 5.13
C MET A 799 29.02 -38.73 4.42
N GLN A 800 28.60 -39.90 3.92
CA GLN A 800 27.29 -40.12 3.32
C GLN A 800 26.18 -39.98 4.37
N GLU A 801 26.30 -40.68 5.51
CA GLU A 801 25.40 -40.54 6.67
C GLU A 801 25.30 -39.08 7.15
N LYS A 802 26.41 -38.34 7.17
CA LYS A 802 26.44 -36.91 7.55
C LYS A 802 25.72 -36.01 6.54
N VAL A 803 25.75 -36.33 5.24
CA VAL A 803 24.96 -35.60 4.23
C VAL A 803 23.48 -35.90 4.41
N GLU A 804 23.10 -37.17 4.54
CA GLU A 804 21.71 -37.59 4.75
C GLU A 804 21.13 -37.00 6.05
N LEU A 805 21.91 -36.97 7.14
CA LEU A 805 21.54 -36.29 8.39
C LEU A 805 21.39 -34.78 8.22
N LYS A 806 22.22 -34.13 7.40
CA LYS A 806 22.11 -32.69 7.14
C LYS A 806 20.87 -32.37 6.32
N GLU A 807 20.59 -33.15 5.27
CA GLU A 807 19.34 -33.06 4.50
C GLU A 807 18.13 -33.27 5.41
N ARG A 808 18.20 -34.23 6.35
CA ARG A 808 17.16 -34.48 7.36
C ARG A 808 16.93 -33.31 8.31
N VAL A 809 17.98 -32.57 8.68
CA VAL A 809 17.87 -31.35 9.50
C VAL A 809 17.24 -30.23 8.68
N GLU A 810 17.66 -30.03 7.43
CA GLU A 810 17.11 -29.01 6.54
C GLU A 810 15.61 -29.27 6.21
N GLU A 811 15.20 -30.53 6.05
CA GLU A 811 13.78 -30.94 5.99
C GLU A 811 13.01 -30.54 7.26
N LEU A 812 13.57 -30.82 8.45
CA LEU A 812 12.91 -30.55 9.74
C LEU A 812 12.85 -29.05 10.06
N GLU A 813 13.88 -28.28 9.72
CA GLU A 813 13.89 -26.82 9.84
C GLU A 813 12.81 -26.20 8.95
N HIS A 814 12.68 -26.65 7.70
CA HIS A 814 11.60 -26.24 6.81
C HIS A 814 10.21 -26.58 7.38
N CYS A 815 10.02 -27.80 7.92
CA CYS A 815 8.76 -28.16 8.59
C CYS A 815 8.48 -27.29 9.82
N CYS A 816 9.49 -26.92 10.61
CA CYS A 816 9.31 -26.01 11.75
C CYS A 816 8.88 -24.61 11.31
N ILE A 817 9.47 -24.08 10.22
CA ILE A 817 9.10 -22.78 9.64
C ILE A 817 7.66 -22.78 9.09
N GLN A 818 7.22 -23.90 8.49
CA GLN A 818 5.82 -24.06 8.07
C GLN A 818 4.87 -24.08 9.27
N LEU A 819 5.19 -24.87 10.31
CA LEU A 819 4.37 -24.97 11.51
C LEU A 819 4.32 -23.66 12.32
N SER A 820 5.37 -22.85 12.34
CA SER A 820 5.30 -21.50 12.91
C SER A 820 4.36 -20.60 12.11
N GLY A 821 4.47 -20.56 10.78
CA GLY A 821 3.56 -19.77 9.93
C GLY A 821 2.09 -20.20 10.02
N GLU A 822 1.81 -21.50 10.17
CA GLU A 822 0.47 -22.01 10.46
C GLU A 822 -0.01 -21.59 11.87
N THR A 823 0.88 -21.61 12.87
CA THR A 823 0.58 -21.16 14.24
C THR A 823 0.29 -19.66 14.30
N ASP A 824 1.06 -18.84 13.59
CA ASP A 824 0.86 -17.40 13.48
C ASP A 824 -0.48 -17.09 12.78
N THR A 825 -0.80 -17.82 11.71
CA THR A 825 -2.11 -17.72 11.01
C THR A 825 -3.28 -18.09 11.94
N ILE A 826 -3.11 -19.09 12.80
CA ILE A 826 -4.10 -19.44 13.84
C ILE A 826 -4.21 -18.32 14.89
N GLY A 827 -3.09 -17.69 15.26
CA GLY A 827 -3.03 -16.51 16.12
C GLY A 827 -3.81 -15.32 15.54
N GLU A 828 -3.62 -15.01 14.26
CA GLU A 828 -4.39 -13.99 13.53
C GLU A 828 -5.89 -14.31 13.53
N TYR A 829 -6.27 -15.56 13.26
CA TYR A 829 -7.67 -15.98 13.28
C TYR A 829 -8.30 -15.83 14.67
N ILE A 830 -7.57 -16.16 15.74
CA ILE A 830 -8.00 -15.94 17.13
C ILE A 830 -8.17 -14.45 17.41
N ALA A 831 -7.24 -13.60 16.98
CA ALA A 831 -7.33 -12.15 17.15
C ALA A 831 -8.52 -11.54 16.37
N LEU A 832 -8.74 -11.96 15.13
CA LEU A 832 -9.90 -11.57 14.32
C LEU A 832 -11.22 -11.99 14.98
N TYR A 833 -11.30 -13.22 15.50
CA TYR A 833 -12.50 -13.69 16.20
C TYR A 833 -12.75 -12.94 17.52
N GLN A 834 -11.69 -12.60 18.28
CA GLN A 834 -11.80 -11.77 19.47
C GLN A 834 -12.29 -10.35 19.13
N ASN A 835 -11.74 -9.72 18.10
CA ASN A 835 -12.17 -8.41 17.61
C ASN A 835 -13.63 -8.43 17.12
N GLN A 836 -14.02 -9.45 16.33
CA GLN A 836 -15.41 -9.61 15.89
C GLN A 836 -16.37 -9.80 17.08
N ARG A 837 -15.96 -10.55 18.10
CA ARG A 837 -16.75 -10.73 19.34
C ARG A 837 -16.83 -9.44 20.18
N ALA A 838 -15.78 -8.61 20.17
CA ALA A 838 -15.80 -7.30 20.82
C ALA A 838 -16.78 -6.33 20.12
N VAL A 839 -16.71 -6.22 18.79
CA VAL A 839 -17.64 -5.39 17.98
C VAL A 839 -19.09 -5.87 18.13
N LEU A 840 -19.33 -7.18 18.19
CA LEU A 840 -20.67 -7.73 18.44
C LEU A 840 -21.20 -7.41 19.85
N LYS A 841 -20.33 -7.42 20.88
CA LYS A 841 -20.69 -6.98 22.23
C LYS A 841 -20.99 -5.48 22.27
N GLU A 842 -20.18 -4.66 21.61
CA GLU A 842 -20.36 -3.21 21.61
C GLU A 842 -21.66 -2.81 20.91
N ARG A 843 -21.95 -3.40 19.75
CA ARG A 843 -23.26 -3.25 19.08
C ARG A 843 -24.44 -3.79 19.90
N HIS A 844 -24.21 -4.68 20.87
CA HIS A 844 -25.24 -5.07 21.84
C HIS A 844 -25.40 -4.02 22.94
N ARG A 845 -24.29 -3.49 23.47
CA ARG A 845 -24.25 -2.39 24.44
C ARG A 845 -24.98 -1.14 23.92
N GLU A 846 -24.70 -0.74 22.67
CA GLU A 846 -25.41 0.35 21.96
C GLU A 846 -26.93 0.13 21.91
N LYS A 847 -27.38 -1.09 21.63
CA LYS A 847 -28.81 -1.44 21.57
C LYS A 847 -29.45 -1.44 22.96
N GLU A 848 -28.76 -1.98 23.96
CA GLU A 848 -29.25 -2.03 25.35
C GLU A 848 -29.33 -0.62 25.94
N GLU A 849 -28.38 0.26 25.63
CA GLU A 849 -28.49 1.71 25.92
C GLU A 849 -29.67 2.36 25.20
N TYR A 850 -29.83 2.14 23.89
CA TYR A 850 -30.93 2.72 23.12
C TYR A 850 -32.31 2.28 23.66
N ILE A 851 -32.46 0.99 23.99
CA ILE A 851 -33.67 0.44 24.63
C ILE A 851 -33.90 1.07 26.01
N SER A 852 -32.83 1.29 26.79
CA SER A 852 -32.91 1.92 28.12
C SER A 852 -33.32 3.39 28.02
N ARG A 853 -32.75 4.15 27.09
CA ARG A 853 -33.13 5.55 26.81
C ARG A 853 -34.58 5.63 26.35
N LEU A 854 -35.00 4.78 25.41
CA LEU A 854 -36.39 4.73 24.93
C LEU A 854 -37.39 4.34 26.05
N ALA A 855 -36.99 3.49 27.01
CA ALA A 855 -37.79 3.18 28.19
C ALA A 855 -37.89 4.38 29.16
N GLN A 856 -36.80 5.13 29.33
CA GLN A 856 -36.77 6.36 30.13
C GLN A 856 -37.62 7.47 29.50
N ASP A 857 -37.51 7.71 28.19
CA ASP A 857 -38.32 8.68 27.45
C ASP A 857 -39.82 8.35 27.54
N LYS A 858 -40.18 7.06 27.48
CA LYS A 858 -41.55 6.60 27.65
C LYS A 858 -42.09 6.89 29.06
N GLU A 859 -41.27 6.71 30.10
CA GLU A 859 -41.67 7.01 31.48
C GLU A 859 -41.73 8.53 31.73
N ASN A 860 -40.79 9.31 31.18
CA ASN A 860 -40.80 10.77 31.20
C ASN A 860 -42.08 11.33 30.53
N MET A 861 -42.43 10.82 29.35
CA MET A 861 -43.66 11.20 28.64
C MET A 861 -44.92 10.81 29.43
N LYS A 862 -44.92 9.64 30.08
CA LYS A 862 -45.98 9.21 30.99
C LYS A 862 -46.13 10.13 32.22
N MET A 863 -45.03 10.63 32.77
CA MET A 863 -45.05 11.62 33.85
C MET A 863 -45.63 12.96 33.37
N LYS A 864 -45.19 13.48 32.21
CA LYS A 864 -45.76 14.71 31.61
C LYS A 864 -47.26 14.57 31.29
N LEU A 865 -47.71 13.41 30.83
CA LEU A 865 -49.14 13.12 30.61
C LEU A 865 -49.96 13.14 31.90
N LEU A 866 -49.41 12.63 33.02
CA LEU A 866 -50.07 12.70 34.33
C LEU A 866 -50.12 14.13 34.89
N GLU A 867 -49.07 14.92 34.66
CA GLU A 867 -49.04 16.34 35.01
C GLU A 867 -50.03 17.16 34.19
N LEU A 868 -50.09 16.93 32.88
CA LEU A 868 -51.08 17.52 31.97
C LEU A 868 -52.51 17.18 32.41
N GLN A 869 -52.78 15.91 32.77
CA GLN A 869 -54.08 15.48 33.30
C GLN A 869 -54.45 16.23 34.59
N LYS A 870 -53.49 16.43 35.49
CA LYS A 870 -53.67 17.20 36.74
C LYS A 870 -53.96 18.67 36.45
N LEU A 871 -53.20 19.32 35.58
CA LEU A 871 -53.41 20.73 35.21
C LEU A 871 -54.75 20.95 34.52
N VAL A 872 -55.17 20.04 33.63
CA VAL A 872 -56.50 20.10 32.99
C VAL A 872 -57.62 19.95 34.02
N LEU A 873 -57.47 19.07 35.02
CA LEU A 873 -58.42 18.94 36.12
C LEU A 873 -58.49 20.23 36.96
N CYS A 874 -57.36 20.85 37.26
CA CYS A 874 -57.29 22.17 37.90
C CYS A 874 -58.03 23.23 37.07
N LEU A 875 -57.73 23.35 35.77
CA LEU A 875 -58.36 24.31 34.86
C LEU A 875 -59.89 24.16 34.81
N VAL A 876 -60.40 22.92 34.79
CA VAL A 876 -61.84 22.62 34.86
C VAL A 876 -62.41 23.02 36.23
N SER A 877 -61.72 22.73 37.34
CA SER A 877 -62.19 23.12 38.68
C SER A 877 -62.29 24.64 38.85
N GLU A 878 -61.28 25.39 38.40
CA GLU A 878 -61.33 26.86 38.42
C GLU A 878 -62.39 27.43 37.46
N ARG A 879 -62.62 26.78 36.31
CA ARG A 879 -63.70 27.18 35.41
C ARG A 879 -65.04 27.03 36.12
N ASN A 880 -65.26 25.89 36.78
CA ASN A 880 -66.47 25.64 37.55
C ASN A 880 -66.62 26.65 38.70
N GLU A 881 -65.53 27.02 39.38
CA GLU A 881 -65.55 28.11 40.36
C GLU A 881 -65.92 29.46 39.75
N ARG A 882 -65.30 29.87 38.64
CA ARG A 882 -65.63 31.14 37.96
C ARG A 882 -67.08 31.17 37.50
N GLN A 883 -67.57 30.04 36.99
CA GLN A 883 -68.95 29.89 36.53
C GLN A 883 -69.95 29.87 37.71
N GLY A 884 -69.56 29.30 38.85
CA GLY A 884 -70.30 29.39 40.11
C GLY A 884 -70.31 30.81 40.72
N LYS A 885 -69.19 31.54 40.65
CA LYS A 885 -69.07 32.94 41.07
C LYS A 885 -69.93 33.87 40.19
N LEU A 886 -70.00 33.61 38.88
CA LEU A 886 -70.93 34.30 37.97
C LEU A 886 -72.41 33.98 38.27
N LEU A 887 -72.73 32.72 38.59
CA LEU A 887 -74.09 32.33 38.99
C LEU A 887 -74.50 32.94 40.34
N ALA A 888 -73.58 33.06 41.30
CA ALA A 888 -73.82 33.74 42.57
C ALA A 888 -74.03 35.25 42.39
N ALA A 889 -73.20 35.91 41.57
CA ALA A 889 -73.35 37.33 41.24
C ALA A 889 -74.66 37.65 40.48
N ALA A 890 -75.32 36.64 39.89
CA ALA A 890 -76.63 36.76 39.28
C ALA A 890 -77.81 36.49 40.24
N GLN A 891 -77.55 36.30 41.55
CA GLN A 891 -78.56 35.95 42.56
C GLN A 891 -78.65 36.93 43.75
N ASP A 892 -77.84 37.99 43.80
CA ASP A 892 -78.00 39.09 44.79
C ASP A 892 -79.15 40.04 44.37
N PRO A 893 -80.23 40.19 45.17
CA PRO A 893 -81.39 41.00 44.77
C PRO A 893 -81.50 42.32 45.56
N ALA A 894 -81.13 43.45 44.93
CA ALA A 894 -81.40 44.78 45.46
C ALA A 894 -81.58 45.84 44.34
N ALA A 895 -82.53 46.76 44.56
CA ALA A 895 -82.97 47.86 43.68
C ALA A 895 -83.88 47.47 42.48
N GLU A 896 -84.68 48.44 42.03
CA GLU A 896 -85.92 48.27 41.26
C GLU A 896 -85.83 48.72 39.77
N PRO A 897 -86.84 48.41 38.92
CA PRO A 897 -86.63 48.30 37.46
C PRO A 897 -86.98 49.54 36.62
N ALA A 898 -86.44 49.58 35.40
CA ALA A 898 -86.93 50.43 34.31
C ALA A 898 -86.84 49.75 32.92
N THR A 899 -87.99 49.60 32.27
CA THR A 899 -88.21 49.49 30.80
C THR A 899 -87.28 48.60 29.94
N ALA A 900 -87.79 47.43 29.53
CA ALA A 900 -87.54 46.90 28.17
C ALA A 900 -88.41 47.67 27.14
N PRO A 901 -88.09 47.70 25.82
CA PRO A 901 -88.39 46.56 24.93
C PRO A 901 -87.42 46.44 23.71
N PRO A 902 -87.70 45.58 22.70
CA PRO A 902 -88.28 44.23 22.72
C PRO A 902 -87.25 43.18 22.25
N ALA A 903 -87.60 41.89 22.38
CA ALA A 903 -86.86 40.82 21.70
C ALA A 903 -87.23 40.76 20.20
N GLN A 904 -86.30 40.31 19.36
CA GLN A 904 -86.58 39.90 17.98
C GLN A 904 -86.12 38.45 17.79
N GLU A 905 -87.03 37.63 17.28
CA GLU A 905 -86.89 36.17 17.17
C GLU A 905 -86.43 35.77 15.75
N LEU A 906 -86.12 34.47 15.57
CA LEU A 906 -85.68 33.80 14.34
C LEU A 906 -84.17 33.99 14.01
N GLY A 907 -83.43 32.93 13.66
CA GLY A 907 -83.86 31.53 13.62
C GLY A 907 -82.71 30.55 13.37
N ALA A 908 -83.00 29.26 13.53
CA ALA A 908 -82.05 28.20 13.24
C ALA A 908 -81.88 28.02 11.72
N ALA A 909 -80.62 27.93 11.27
CA ALA A 909 -80.26 27.55 9.91
C ALA A 909 -79.33 26.33 9.94
N ASN A 910 -79.46 25.44 8.95
CA ASN A 910 -78.71 24.19 8.89
C ASN A 910 -77.19 24.42 8.82
N GLY A 911 -76.44 23.52 9.43
CA GLY A 911 -74.99 23.49 9.25
C GLY A 911 -74.61 23.03 7.84
N GLN A 912 -73.56 23.64 7.30
CA GLN A 912 -72.77 23.10 6.19
C GLN A 912 -71.31 23.24 6.59
N GLY A 913 -70.60 22.12 6.71
CA GLY A 913 -69.19 22.12 7.11
C GLY A 913 -68.31 22.50 5.93
N ASP A 914 -67.39 23.44 6.15
CA ASP A 914 -66.31 23.75 5.22
C ASP A 914 -64.97 23.56 5.94
N LEU A 915 -64.18 22.60 5.47
CA LEU A 915 -62.91 22.19 6.10
C LEU A 915 -61.78 23.00 5.49
N ARG A 916 -61.39 24.11 6.13
CA ARG A 916 -60.17 24.83 5.72
C ARG A 916 -58.93 24.09 6.18
N GLU A 917 -58.23 23.51 5.22
CA GLU A 917 -56.87 22.98 5.38
C GLU A 917 -55.94 24.05 5.95
N VAL A 918 -55.16 23.69 6.98
CA VAL A 918 -54.08 24.52 7.51
C VAL A 918 -52.78 24.06 6.86
N SER A 919 -52.45 24.66 5.72
CA SER A 919 -51.14 24.47 5.08
C SER A 919 -50.05 25.10 5.95
N LEU A 920 -49.33 24.25 6.68
CA LEU A 920 -48.10 24.65 7.37
C LEU A 920 -47.01 24.92 6.32
N ALA A 921 -46.60 26.18 6.22
CA ALA A 921 -45.39 26.60 5.55
C ALA A 921 -44.59 27.45 6.55
N ASP A 922 -43.44 26.91 7.00
CA ASP A 922 -42.48 27.67 7.79
C ASP A 922 -41.96 28.87 7.01
N ASN A 923 -41.58 29.94 7.71
CA ASN A 923 -40.26 30.56 7.52
C ASN A 923 -39.90 31.62 8.58
N ASP A 924 -38.60 31.71 8.84
CA ASP A 924 -37.82 32.91 9.16
C ASP A 924 -38.18 33.77 10.40
N ASN A 925 -37.69 33.28 11.54
CA ASN A 925 -36.72 33.97 12.37
C ASN A 925 -36.08 35.26 11.77
N VAL A 926 -36.70 36.43 11.99
CA VAL A 926 -36.11 37.76 11.76
C VAL A 926 -36.43 38.68 12.95
N ALA A 927 -35.43 39.37 13.48
CA ALA A 927 -35.59 40.27 14.62
C ALA A 927 -36.24 41.62 14.22
N PRO A 928 -37.11 42.20 15.06
CA PRO A 928 -37.87 43.41 14.70
C PRO A 928 -37.10 44.72 14.94
N PRO A 929 -37.23 45.73 14.05
CA PRO A 929 -36.87 47.11 14.36
C PRO A 929 -37.96 47.80 15.21
N GLN A 930 -37.59 48.90 15.88
CA GLN A 930 -38.48 49.66 16.77
C GLN A 930 -39.45 50.56 15.98
N GLY A 931 -40.70 50.67 16.47
CA GLY A 931 -41.72 51.61 15.98
C GLY A 931 -42.95 51.61 16.89
N GLU A 932 -43.42 52.78 17.30
CA GLU A 932 -44.43 52.93 18.35
C GLU A 932 -45.88 52.74 17.84
N ALA A 933 -46.69 52.02 18.61
CA ALA A 933 -48.16 51.99 18.50
C ALA A 933 -48.79 51.72 19.88
N LEU A 934 -50.02 52.21 20.09
CA LEU A 934 -50.66 52.28 21.42
C LEU A 934 -51.05 50.89 21.98
N PRO A 935 -51.04 50.71 23.32
CA PRO A 935 -51.46 49.47 23.96
C PRO A 935 -52.99 49.29 23.94
N GLY A 936 -53.46 48.23 23.30
CA GLY A 936 -54.81 47.69 23.49
C GLY A 936 -54.82 46.69 24.65
N HIS A 937 -55.84 46.75 25.51
CA HIS A 937 -55.94 45.87 26.68
C HIS A 937 -56.13 44.38 26.28
N SER A 938 -55.17 43.53 26.65
CA SER A 938 -55.38 42.09 26.74
C SER A 938 -55.99 41.70 28.09
N ALA A 939 -56.84 40.67 28.09
CA ALA A 939 -57.38 40.09 29.31
C ALA A 939 -56.30 39.26 30.06
N PRO A 940 -56.40 39.07 31.39
CA PRO A 940 -55.47 38.21 32.12
C PRO A 940 -55.63 36.76 31.66
N GLU A 941 -54.63 36.25 30.95
CA GLU A 941 -54.53 34.83 30.64
C GLU A 941 -54.44 34.01 31.93
N ASN A 942 -55.07 32.83 31.93
CA ASN A 942 -55.16 32.01 33.12
C ASN A 942 -53.83 31.24 33.32
N PRO A 943 -53.11 31.38 34.46
CA PRO A 943 -51.77 30.79 34.63
C PRO A 943 -51.74 29.28 34.40
N THR A 944 -52.78 28.56 34.83
CA THR A 944 -52.93 27.11 34.61
C THR A 944 -53.07 26.74 33.12
N ALA A 945 -53.65 27.63 32.30
CA ALA A 945 -53.72 27.44 30.84
C ALA A 945 -52.36 27.72 30.16
N GLN A 946 -51.58 28.70 30.64
CA GLN A 946 -50.20 28.93 30.19
C GLN A 946 -49.29 27.74 30.51
N GLN A 947 -49.40 27.16 31.72
CA GLN A 947 -48.67 25.94 32.09
C GLN A 947 -49.05 24.73 31.21
N ILE A 948 -50.34 24.57 30.87
CA ILE A 948 -50.79 23.54 29.92
C ILE A 948 -50.18 23.76 28.52
N MET A 949 -50.17 25.00 28.02
CA MET A 949 -49.59 25.33 26.72
C MET A 949 -48.08 25.04 26.68
N GLN A 950 -47.35 25.44 27.72
CA GLN A 950 -45.91 25.16 27.85
C GLN A 950 -45.63 23.65 27.90
N LEU A 951 -46.35 22.90 28.74
CA LEU A 951 -46.16 21.45 28.87
C LEU A 951 -46.48 20.70 27.58
N LEU A 952 -47.52 21.12 26.84
CA LEU A 952 -47.84 20.60 25.51
C LEU A 952 -46.72 20.92 24.50
N GLN A 953 -46.16 22.14 24.52
CA GLN A 953 -45.07 22.54 23.64
C GLN A 953 -43.77 21.76 23.92
N GLU A 954 -43.50 21.42 25.19
CA GLU A 954 -42.40 20.54 25.59
C GLU A 954 -42.64 19.05 25.25
N MET A 955 -43.89 18.59 25.22
CA MET A 955 -44.24 17.24 24.76
C MET A 955 -44.19 17.14 23.22
N GLN A 956 -44.50 18.23 22.52
CA GLN A 956 -44.45 18.31 21.06
C GLN A 956 -43.02 18.49 20.53
N ASN A 957 -42.16 19.20 21.28
CA ASN A 957 -40.75 19.41 20.96
C ASN A 957 -39.84 18.91 22.12
N PRO A 958 -39.68 17.58 22.29
CA PRO A 958 -38.67 17.05 23.20
C PRO A 958 -37.27 17.53 22.79
N GLN A 959 -36.47 18.01 23.74
CA GLN A 959 -35.16 18.58 23.43
C GLN A 959 -34.23 17.56 22.75
N PRO A 960 -33.46 17.97 21.71
CA PRO A 960 -32.46 17.12 21.09
C PRO A 960 -31.25 16.96 22.02
N TYR A 961 -31.23 15.87 22.80
CA TYR A 961 -30.14 15.57 23.73
C TYR A 961 -28.77 15.52 23.03
N LEU A 962 -27.84 16.32 23.54
CA LEU A 962 -26.47 16.47 23.04
C LEU A 962 -25.62 15.21 23.33
N GLY A 963 -25.79 14.17 22.51
CA GLY A 963 -25.07 12.91 22.68
C GLY A 963 -24.96 12.04 21.42
N LEU A 964 -25.22 12.58 20.23
CA LEU A 964 -25.12 11.86 18.96
C LEU A 964 -23.96 12.37 18.10
N SER A 965 -22.93 11.53 17.97
CA SER A 965 -22.01 11.59 16.85
C SER A 965 -22.79 11.35 15.54
N LYS A 966 -22.50 12.17 14.51
CA LYS A 966 -23.29 12.19 13.26
C LYS A 966 -23.02 10.96 12.37
N ASN A 967 -23.63 9.83 12.71
CA ASN A 967 -23.78 8.68 11.81
C ASN A 967 -25.17 8.71 11.15
N PRO A 968 -25.28 8.82 9.81
CA PRO A 968 -26.57 8.76 9.14
C PRO A 968 -27.13 7.32 9.20
N CYS A 969 -28.27 7.14 9.88
CA CYS A 969 -28.96 5.86 9.93
C CYS A 969 -29.70 5.62 8.61
N VAL A 970 -29.01 5.03 7.63
CA VAL A 970 -29.60 4.64 6.33
C VAL A 970 -30.68 3.56 6.57
N PRO A 971 -31.96 3.77 6.16
CA PRO A 971 -33.01 2.78 6.37
C PRO A 971 -32.86 1.58 5.41
N PHE A 972 -32.30 0.47 5.91
CA PHE A 972 -32.19 -0.77 5.12
C PHE A 972 -33.53 -1.53 5.04
N PHE A 973 -34.28 -1.29 3.97
CA PHE A 973 -35.44 -2.12 3.62
C PHE A 973 -35.00 -3.40 2.92
N TYR A 974 -35.16 -4.54 3.60
CA TYR A 974 -34.97 -5.86 3.00
C TYR A 974 -36.20 -6.26 2.18
N ARG A 975 -36.01 -6.49 0.88
CA ARG A 975 -36.88 -7.33 0.05
C ARG A 975 -35.99 -8.35 -0.66
N ALA A 976 -36.32 -9.63 -0.58
CA ALA A 976 -35.67 -10.66 -1.36
C ALA A 976 -36.24 -10.67 -2.80
N ASP A 977 -35.36 -10.78 -3.79
CA ASP A 977 -35.71 -11.24 -5.14
C ASP A 977 -35.60 -12.78 -5.18
N ASP A 978 -36.26 -13.43 -6.15
CA ASP A 978 -36.41 -14.89 -6.29
C ASP A 978 -35.10 -15.70 -6.56
N ASN A 979 -33.93 -15.15 -6.26
CA ASN A 979 -32.61 -15.77 -6.47
C ASN A 979 -31.68 -15.68 -5.23
N ASP A 980 -32.20 -15.32 -4.05
CA ASP A 980 -31.46 -15.18 -2.77
C ASP A 980 -30.26 -14.19 -2.76
N GLU A 981 -30.06 -13.39 -3.81
CA GLU A 981 -29.04 -12.33 -3.85
C GLU A 981 -29.52 -11.05 -3.14
N VAL A 982 -28.97 -10.78 -1.94
CA VAL A 982 -29.25 -9.54 -1.18
C VAL A 982 -28.56 -8.33 -1.83
N LYS A 983 -29.30 -7.58 -2.64
CA LYS A 983 -28.85 -6.30 -3.20
C LYS A 983 -29.11 -5.16 -2.21
N ILE A 984 -28.04 -4.63 -1.62
CA ILE A 984 -28.10 -3.41 -0.81
C ILE A 984 -28.17 -2.21 -1.77
N LEU A 985 -29.33 -1.57 -1.86
CA LEU A 985 -29.47 -0.28 -2.50
C LEU A 985 -29.22 0.83 -1.48
N VAL A 986 -28.26 1.71 -1.75
CA VAL A 986 -28.00 2.92 -0.96
C VAL A 986 -28.54 4.12 -1.74
N ILE A 987 -29.23 5.02 -1.04
CA ILE A 987 -29.68 6.33 -1.51
C ILE A 987 -29.07 7.37 -0.56
#